data_AF-A0AAV2DNW4-F1
#
_entry.id   AF-A0AAV2DNW4-F1
#
_cell.length_a   1.000
_cell.length_b   1.000
_cell.length_c   1.000
_cell.angle_alpha   90.00
_cell.angle_beta   90.00
_cell.angle_gamma   90.00
#
_symmetry.space_group_name_H-M   'P 1'
#
loop_
_entity.id
_entity.type
_entity.pdbx_description
1 polymer ?
#
loop_
_entity_poly.entity_id
_entity_poly.type
_entity_poly.pdbx_seq_one_letter_code
_entity_poly.pdbx_strand_id
1 'polypeptide(L)'
;MATGSGAGNAIRNGALLPFPNSRLLAIPPSSATSLLLRRPAPQPFSYVSFSSSTSSSAEQHPPPSHRVFRHSRVSTATVECDPSAPDDFNFQQEISRLKALRARLGDCGGNLRGKLLVLQSDSRVKQFFGFKLGRSRVLELLDLDSEDLFLLKSLVAAGQEHVLGLEAVDGNAEAGSGRNSLKTALYTLAEMIERFDFGGPNGKRSLENNGHGVHVRDEEVRDLKRLLKNLREVEKFYDCIGGIIGYEIMVLEQLAHSTCEKQTTNWSQQLEDAMNCQCLEIHTPNGLDLSKDTEYASQAALWGIEGLPDLGEIYPLGGSADRLGLVDADTGECLPAAMLPYCGRTLLEGLIRDVQAREFLYFKIYGKQSITPVAIMTSSAKNNHERITSLCERLKWFGRGRSNFQLFEQPLVPAVSAEDGKWLVAKPFSPVSKPGGHGAIWKLAYDNGIFQWFYNHGRKGATVRQVSNVVAATDLTLLALAGMGLRHGKKLGFASCKQSSGATEGINVIVERMDLDGKWAYGLSCIEYTEFDKYGISNTPFSSNRLQSFPANTNILYVDLPSVESVASSNDERCLPGMVLNTRKQIVYEDQWGNRHSVPGGRLECTMQNIADNFLNTYLSRCYEVAEDELDTFIVYNERRRVTSSAKKNRKHAETSLRQTPDGALLDTLRNAYDILSECDIELPQVEDDDKYVNSIPPFLILLHPALGPLWEVMRQKFKKGSISKGSELQIEVAEFLWRNVQIDGSLIVIAENVMGSTRMDEDGESILHYGHRCGRCRLENVHIVNKGIDWSCGDNVYWKHSVQRIEEFKVVLHGNSEFEACNVTIQGNHVFEVPDGHKMKVTSAGASGLEVKLDPIEPNKIDSGSWFWNYKVQGTHILLDLVETK
;
A
#
# COMPACT_ATOMS: atom_id res chain seq x y z
N MET A 1 8.54 39.52 47.66
CA MET A 1 8.35 41.00 47.67
C MET A 1 9.42 41.62 46.79
N ALA A 2 9.12 42.72 46.10
CA ALA A 2 10.04 43.55 45.29
C ALA A 2 10.80 42.82 44.15
N THR A 3 10.38 42.90 42.89
CA THR A 3 10.72 43.96 41.89
C THR A 3 12.23 44.05 41.57
N GLY A 4 12.69 44.17 40.32
CA GLY A 4 11.98 44.30 39.05
C GLY A 4 12.87 44.95 37.98
N SER A 5 12.76 44.45 36.75
CA SER A 5 12.71 45.21 35.48
C SER A 5 13.71 46.34 35.17
N GLY A 6 14.43 46.17 34.06
CA GLY A 6 14.43 47.17 32.99
C GLY A 6 15.63 48.13 32.89
N ALA A 7 16.45 47.93 31.85
CA ALA A 7 17.22 48.99 31.22
C ALA A 7 17.32 48.70 29.72
N GLY A 8 16.95 49.68 28.88
CA GLY A 8 17.05 49.59 27.43
C GLY A 8 17.50 50.93 26.83
N ASN A 9 17.96 50.86 25.58
CA ASN A 9 18.37 51.96 24.68
C ASN A 9 19.66 52.74 24.99
N ALA A 10 20.61 52.70 24.05
CA ALA A 10 21.04 53.84 23.19
C ALA A 10 22.41 53.51 22.52
N ILE A 11 22.60 53.37 21.18
CA ILE A 11 22.54 54.33 20.03
C ILE A 11 23.95 54.54 19.40
N ARG A 12 24.02 54.77 18.06
CA ARG A 12 25.18 55.15 17.17
C ARG A 12 26.16 54.00 16.80
N ASN A 13 26.75 53.89 15.60
CA ASN A 13 26.71 54.56 14.26
C ASN A 13 26.84 53.42 13.20
N GLY A 14 26.55 53.49 11.89
CA GLY A 14 26.40 54.59 10.94
C GLY A 14 27.50 54.54 9.84
N ALA A 15 27.23 53.97 8.65
CA ALA A 15 27.96 54.17 7.38
C ALA A 15 27.28 53.45 6.18
N LEU A 16 27.48 53.95 4.96
CA LEU A 16 26.87 53.48 3.69
C LEU A 16 27.95 53.11 2.65
N LEU A 17 27.73 51.99 1.91
CA LEU A 17 28.27 51.68 0.56
C LEU A 17 29.81 51.47 0.42
N PRO A 18 30.34 50.93 -0.72
CA PRO A 18 29.68 50.37 -1.92
C PRO A 18 30.17 48.95 -2.36
N PHE A 19 29.60 48.46 -3.47
CA PHE A 19 30.13 47.37 -4.32
C PHE A 19 31.57 47.64 -4.83
N PRO A 20 32.27 46.60 -5.33
CA PRO A 20 32.48 46.57 -6.79
C PRO A 20 32.31 45.18 -7.44
N ASN A 21 32.27 45.18 -8.77
CA ASN A 21 31.91 44.03 -9.61
C ASN A 21 33.05 43.64 -10.57
N SER A 22 33.12 42.35 -10.94
CA SER A 22 33.72 41.79 -12.18
C SER A 22 35.22 41.96 -12.53
N ARG A 23 35.90 40.80 -12.76
CA ARG A 23 36.68 40.43 -13.97
C ARG A 23 37.17 38.98 -13.81
N LEU A 24 36.64 38.01 -14.56
CA LEU A 24 37.15 37.56 -15.88
C LEU A 24 38.64 37.20 -15.90
N LEU A 25 38.93 35.90 -15.80
CA LEU A 25 40.15 35.26 -16.31
C LEU A 25 39.77 33.92 -16.95
N ALA A 26 40.19 33.72 -18.19
CA ALA A 26 39.94 32.51 -18.98
C ALA A 26 41.24 31.72 -19.16
N ILE A 27 41.18 30.39 -18.99
CA ILE A 27 42.24 29.43 -19.35
C ILE A 27 41.55 28.10 -19.81
N PRO A 28 42.23 27.16 -20.48
CA PRO A 28 42.02 26.94 -21.92
C PRO A 28 41.42 25.54 -22.26
N PRO A 29 40.98 25.29 -23.51
CA PRO A 29 40.50 23.97 -23.91
C PRO A 29 41.64 22.97 -24.06
N SER A 30 41.56 21.85 -23.34
CA SER A 30 42.48 20.71 -23.51
C SER A 30 42.12 19.88 -24.74
N SER A 31 42.99 19.90 -25.74
CA SER A 31 42.89 19.07 -26.95
C SER A 31 43.02 17.58 -26.65
N ALA A 32 41.99 16.80 -27.01
CA ALA A 32 42.08 15.33 -27.07
C ALA A 32 42.08 14.87 -28.54
N THR A 33 43.13 14.17 -28.94
CA THR A 33 43.43 13.84 -30.35
C THR A 33 42.55 12.72 -30.88
N SER A 34 41.76 13.00 -31.92
CA SER A 34 41.00 12.00 -32.67
C SER A 34 41.94 11.06 -33.44
N LEU A 35 42.01 9.78 -33.05
CA LEU A 35 42.59 8.71 -33.87
C LEU A 35 41.51 8.00 -34.68
N LEU A 36 41.52 8.24 -35.99
CA LEU A 36 40.61 7.64 -36.96
C LEU A 36 40.88 6.14 -37.14
N LEU A 37 39.92 5.29 -36.75
CA LEU A 37 39.86 3.90 -37.19
C LEU A 37 38.62 3.65 -38.06
N ARG A 38 38.85 3.80 -39.36
CA ARG A 38 37.94 3.52 -40.49
C ARG A 38 37.51 2.04 -40.47
N ARG A 39 36.20 1.75 -40.57
CA ARG A 39 35.61 0.51 -41.14
C ARG A 39 34.17 0.79 -41.64
N PRO A 40 33.60 -0.02 -42.54
CA PRO A 40 32.95 0.53 -43.74
C PRO A 40 31.42 0.41 -43.76
N ALA A 41 30.80 1.21 -44.64
CA ALA A 41 29.38 1.14 -44.95
C ALA A 41 29.00 -0.15 -45.71
N PRO A 42 27.81 -0.72 -45.47
CA PRO A 42 27.17 -1.66 -46.39
C PRO A 42 26.32 -0.91 -47.43
N GLN A 43 26.54 -1.20 -48.71
CA GLN A 43 25.59 -0.88 -49.79
C GLN A 43 24.49 -1.97 -49.87
N PRO A 44 23.28 -1.65 -50.38
CA PRO A 44 22.13 -2.53 -50.32
C PRO A 44 22.02 -3.41 -51.57
N PHE A 45 21.66 -4.71 -51.45
CA PHE A 45 21.23 -5.47 -52.63
C PHE A 45 20.20 -6.59 -52.36
N SER A 46 19.11 -6.48 -53.14
CA SER A 46 18.29 -7.53 -53.77
C SER A 46 17.66 -8.66 -52.94
N TYR A 47 16.33 -8.66 -52.97
CA TYR A 47 15.49 -9.86 -52.92
C TYR A 47 15.93 -10.92 -53.93
N VAL A 48 16.00 -12.18 -53.51
CA VAL A 48 15.90 -13.35 -54.39
C VAL A 48 15.00 -14.38 -53.71
N SER A 49 13.84 -14.64 -54.33
CA SER A 49 12.97 -15.75 -53.99
C SER A 49 13.55 -17.04 -54.56
N PHE A 50 13.63 -18.14 -53.80
CA PHE A 50 13.68 -19.48 -54.39
C PHE A 50 12.96 -20.53 -53.55
N SER A 51 12.29 -21.42 -54.27
CA SER A 51 11.38 -22.45 -53.77
C SER A 51 12.11 -23.79 -53.58
N SER A 52 11.68 -24.60 -52.62
CA SER A 52 11.86 -26.06 -52.68
C SER A 52 10.79 -26.83 -51.89
N SER A 53 9.80 -27.34 -52.62
CA SER A 53 9.20 -28.67 -52.45
C SER A 53 10.29 -29.75 -52.23
N THR A 54 10.10 -30.94 -51.64
CA THR A 54 8.96 -31.83 -51.30
C THR A 54 9.55 -32.90 -50.33
N SER A 55 8.87 -33.86 -49.69
CA SER A 55 7.77 -34.74 -50.11
C SER A 55 7.04 -35.39 -48.92
N SER A 56 5.85 -35.93 -49.19
CA SER A 56 4.93 -36.61 -48.27
C SER A 56 4.83 -38.13 -48.55
N SER A 57 4.37 -38.89 -47.56
CA SER A 57 3.65 -40.18 -47.73
C SER A 57 2.63 -40.32 -46.58
N ALA A 58 1.29 -40.35 -46.70
CA ALA A 58 0.29 -40.63 -47.76
C ALA A 58 -0.35 -42.04 -47.68
N GLU A 59 -1.67 -42.07 -47.39
CA GLU A 59 -2.68 -43.12 -47.64
C GLU A 59 -4.07 -42.42 -47.41
N GLN A 60 -4.76 -41.85 -48.41
CA GLN A 60 -5.66 -42.42 -49.43
C GLN A 60 -6.99 -43.01 -48.87
N HIS A 61 -8.12 -42.26 -48.85
CA HIS A 61 -9.20 -42.15 -49.89
C HIS A 61 -10.34 -43.21 -49.75
N PRO A 62 -11.58 -43.06 -50.30
CA PRO A 62 -12.16 -42.00 -51.16
C PRO A 62 -13.59 -41.46 -50.74
N PRO A 63 -14.19 -40.51 -51.51
CA PRO A 63 -15.60 -40.04 -51.42
C PRO A 63 -16.43 -40.36 -52.72
N PRO A 64 -17.52 -39.63 -53.11
CA PRO A 64 -18.91 -39.66 -52.59
C PRO A 64 -19.99 -39.91 -53.68
N SER A 65 -21.30 -39.95 -53.36
CA SER A 65 -22.37 -39.98 -54.41
C SER A 65 -23.75 -39.35 -54.06
N HIS A 66 -24.19 -38.45 -54.95
CA HIS A 66 -25.54 -38.11 -55.44
C HIS A 66 -26.77 -37.96 -54.49
N ARG A 67 -27.35 -36.75 -54.34
CA ARG A 67 -28.25 -35.96 -55.25
C ARG A 67 -29.70 -36.46 -55.37
N VAL A 68 -30.66 -35.61 -54.98
CA VAL A 68 -31.89 -35.31 -55.75
C VAL A 68 -32.19 -33.80 -55.70
N PHE A 69 -32.47 -33.19 -56.85
CA PHE A 69 -32.93 -31.80 -57.00
C PHE A 69 -34.45 -31.75 -57.17
N ARG A 70 -35.09 -30.65 -56.74
CA ARG A 70 -36.11 -29.93 -57.56
C ARG A 70 -36.06 -28.42 -57.28
N HIS A 71 -36.05 -27.63 -58.35
CA HIS A 71 -36.11 -26.16 -58.31
C HIS A 71 -37.54 -25.64 -58.47
N SER A 72 -37.81 -24.42 -58.00
CA SER A 72 -38.90 -23.54 -58.49
C SER A 72 -38.49 -22.05 -58.43
N ARG A 73 -39.19 -21.22 -59.20
CA ARG A 73 -38.84 -19.87 -59.71
C ARG A 73 -40.07 -18.93 -59.54
N VAL A 74 -40.01 -17.61 -59.38
CA VAL A 74 -38.93 -16.58 -59.39
C VAL A 74 -39.32 -15.47 -58.37
N SER A 75 -38.39 -14.54 -58.05
CA SER A 75 -38.62 -13.08 -57.97
C SER A 75 -38.55 -12.37 -56.61
N THR A 76 -38.19 -11.09 -56.69
CA THR A 76 -37.79 -10.15 -55.64
C THR A 76 -38.94 -9.42 -54.96
N ALA A 77 -38.83 -9.26 -53.63
CA ALA A 77 -39.38 -8.13 -52.90
C ALA A 77 -38.42 -7.81 -51.73
N THR A 78 -38.06 -6.54 -51.55
CA THR A 78 -37.36 -6.06 -50.36
C THR A 78 -38.30 -6.10 -49.16
N VAL A 79 -37.95 -6.88 -48.14
CA VAL A 79 -38.57 -6.77 -46.81
C VAL A 79 -37.80 -5.71 -46.05
N GLU A 80 -38.48 -4.63 -45.67
CA GLU A 80 -37.95 -3.63 -44.75
C GLU A 80 -37.63 -4.33 -43.42
N CYS A 81 -36.38 -4.27 -42.97
CA CYS A 81 -36.04 -4.75 -41.64
C CYS A 81 -36.52 -3.72 -40.62
N ASP A 82 -37.40 -4.19 -39.74
CA ASP A 82 -37.93 -3.47 -38.58
C ASP A 82 -36.77 -2.98 -37.68
N PRO A 83 -36.65 -1.67 -37.38
CA PRO A 83 -35.59 -1.15 -36.54
C PRO A 83 -35.92 -1.36 -35.05
N SER A 84 -35.85 -2.60 -34.60
CA SER A 84 -36.03 -2.98 -33.18
C SER A 84 -34.93 -3.95 -32.73
N ALA A 85 -33.68 -3.46 -32.74
CA ALA A 85 -32.70 -3.95 -31.77
C ALA A 85 -33.09 -3.43 -30.37
N PRO A 86 -32.82 -4.17 -29.28
CA PRO A 86 -33.02 -3.63 -27.94
C PRO A 86 -32.14 -2.38 -27.74
N ASP A 87 -32.65 -1.38 -27.00
CA ASP A 87 -31.98 -0.10 -26.80
C ASP A 87 -30.60 -0.28 -26.14
N ASP A 88 -29.51 -0.11 -26.90
CA ASP A 88 -28.15 0.01 -26.35
C ASP A 88 -28.11 1.16 -25.34
N PHE A 89 -27.75 0.87 -24.08
CA PHE A 89 -27.74 1.87 -23.01
C PHE A 89 -26.76 3.01 -23.33
N ASN A 90 -27.29 4.18 -23.68
CA ASN A 90 -26.48 5.30 -24.15
C ASN A 90 -25.79 6.04 -22.99
N PHE A 91 -24.62 5.54 -22.60
CA PHE A 91 -23.75 6.15 -21.58
C PHE A 91 -23.56 7.66 -21.78
N GLN A 92 -23.35 8.14 -23.02
CA GLN A 92 -23.06 9.56 -23.29
C GLN A 92 -24.26 10.47 -23.00
N GLN A 93 -25.48 10.02 -23.31
CA GLN A 93 -26.71 10.74 -23.00
C GLN A 93 -26.91 10.85 -21.47
N GLU A 94 -26.63 9.77 -20.75
CA GLU A 94 -26.78 9.72 -19.30
C GLU A 94 -25.71 10.54 -18.56
N ILE A 95 -24.44 10.43 -18.96
CA ILE A 95 -23.33 11.28 -18.48
C ILE A 95 -23.69 12.76 -18.66
N SER A 96 -24.22 13.13 -19.83
CA SER A 96 -24.63 14.52 -20.13
C SER A 96 -25.77 14.99 -19.20
N ARG A 97 -26.78 14.14 -18.95
CA ARG A 97 -27.87 14.43 -18.01
C ARG A 97 -27.36 14.61 -16.59
N LEU A 98 -26.50 13.72 -16.12
CA LEU A 98 -25.94 13.76 -14.77
C LEU A 98 -25.00 14.95 -14.57
N LYS A 99 -24.15 15.31 -15.56
CA LYS A 99 -23.34 16.54 -15.53
C LYS A 99 -24.20 17.80 -15.40
N ALA A 100 -25.30 17.90 -16.17
CA ALA A 100 -26.24 19.00 -16.06
C ALA A 100 -27.00 19.03 -14.71
N LEU A 101 -27.27 17.86 -14.12
CA LEU A 101 -27.81 17.77 -12.76
C LEU A 101 -26.78 18.23 -11.71
N ARG A 102 -25.53 17.75 -11.79
CA ARG A 102 -24.42 18.12 -10.91
C ARG A 102 -24.21 19.64 -10.89
N ALA A 103 -24.20 20.29 -12.06
CA ALA A 103 -24.10 21.74 -12.17
C ALA A 103 -25.19 22.47 -11.37
N ARG A 104 -26.47 22.13 -11.59
CA ARG A 104 -27.62 22.74 -10.87
C ARG A 104 -27.60 22.47 -9.36
N LEU A 105 -27.03 21.34 -8.93
CA LEU A 105 -26.82 21.05 -7.51
C LEU A 105 -25.67 21.86 -6.92
N GLY A 106 -24.63 22.14 -7.70
CA GLY A 106 -23.54 23.06 -7.38
C GLY A 106 -24.00 24.51 -7.24
N ASP A 107 -24.87 24.99 -8.13
CA ASP A 107 -25.47 26.33 -8.09
C ASP A 107 -26.25 26.60 -6.79
N CYS A 108 -26.73 25.54 -6.11
CA CYS A 108 -27.41 25.64 -4.81
C CYS A 108 -26.43 25.79 -3.62
N GLY A 109 -25.13 25.57 -3.81
CA GLY A 109 -24.11 25.62 -2.76
C GLY A 109 -24.44 24.72 -1.57
N GLY A 110 -24.28 25.26 -0.36
CA GLY A 110 -24.65 24.57 0.89
C GLY A 110 -26.16 24.49 1.17
N ASN A 111 -27.03 25.05 0.32
CA ASN A 111 -28.48 25.09 0.58
C ASN A 111 -29.15 23.74 0.25
N LEU A 112 -29.23 22.86 1.26
CA LEU A 112 -29.90 21.56 1.19
C LEU A 112 -31.34 21.65 0.67
N ARG A 113 -32.11 22.67 1.07
CA ARG A 113 -33.48 22.88 0.59
C ARG A 113 -33.53 23.21 -0.90
N GLY A 114 -32.54 23.97 -1.40
CA GLY A 114 -32.36 24.23 -2.84
C GLY A 114 -32.04 22.94 -3.60
N LYS A 115 -31.03 22.19 -3.14
CA LYS A 115 -30.66 20.88 -3.71
C LYS A 115 -31.84 19.90 -3.78
N LEU A 116 -32.64 19.83 -2.72
CA LEU A 116 -33.86 19.00 -2.67
C LEU A 116 -34.91 19.41 -3.72
N LEU A 117 -35.07 20.70 -4.02
CA LEU A 117 -35.99 21.18 -5.05
C LEU A 117 -35.48 20.87 -6.47
N VAL A 118 -34.16 20.93 -6.68
CA VAL A 118 -33.51 20.50 -7.94
C VAL A 118 -33.71 19.00 -8.16
N LEU A 119 -33.45 18.16 -7.14
CA LEU A 119 -33.70 16.71 -7.23
C LEU A 119 -35.18 16.40 -7.42
N GLN A 120 -36.10 17.06 -6.70
CA GLN A 120 -37.54 16.93 -6.93
C GLN A 120 -37.99 17.35 -8.34
N SER A 121 -37.15 18.08 -9.08
CA SER A 121 -37.41 18.50 -10.45
C SER A 121 -36.90 17.49 -11.49
N ASP A 122 -36.02 16.56 -11.13
CA ASP A 122 -35.51 15.49 -12.00
C ASP A 122 -36.61 14.48 -12.39
N SER A 123 -36.51 13.93 -13.61
CA SER A 123 -37.52 13.02 -14.16
C SER A 123 -37.58 11.66 -13.45
N ARG A 124 -36.44 11.05 -13.10
CA ARG A 124 -36.43 9.76 -12.39
C ARG A 124 -36.96 9.91 -10.97
N VAL A 125 -36.52 10.96 -10.27
CA VAL A 125 -37.01 11.29 -8.92
C VAL A 125 -38.51 11.58 -8.93
N LYS A 126 -39.03 12.29 -9.94
CA LYS A 126 -40.48 12.48 -10.14
C LYS A 126 -41.22 11.19 -10.43
N GLN A 127 -40.68 10.30 -11.25
CA GLN A 127 -41.32 9.03 -11.59
C GLN A 127 -41.40 8.09 -10.37
N PHE A 128 -40.32 8.04 -9.58
CA PHE A 128 -40.24 7.21 -8.37
C PHE A 128 -41.07 7.76 -7.20
N PHE A 129 -40.89 9.04 -6.84
CA PHE A 129 -41.57 9.67 -5.68
C PHE A 129 -42.85 10.45 -6.03
N GLY A 130 -43.33 10.38 -7.28
CA GLY A 130 -44.47 11.17 -7.77
C GLY A 130 -45.84 10.60 -7.46
N PHE A 131 -45.93 9.33 -7.05
CA PHE A 131 -47.18 8.74 -6.59
C PHE A 131 -47.64 9.44 -5.31
N LYS A 132 -48.88 9.96 -5.33
CA LYS A 132 -49.48 10.73 -4.23
C LYS A 132 -49.89 9.82 -3.06
N LEU A 133 -48.92 9.34 -2.29
CA LEU A 133 -49.13 8.90 -0.91
C LEU A 133 -48.68 10.00 0.08
N GLY A 134 -49.22 9.97 1.30
CA GLY A 134 -49.21 11.07 2.26
C GLY A 134 -47.83 11.46 2.81
N ARG A 135 -47.07 12.27 2.05
CA ARG A 135 -45.68 12.70 2.32
C ARG A 135 -45.37 13.25 3.72
N SER A 136 -46.35 13.61 4.55
CA SER A 136 -46.08 14.22 5.87
C SER A 136 -45.88 13.18 6.98
N ARG A 137 -46.69 12.11 7.03
CA ARG A 137 -46.64 11.11 8.12
C ARG A 137 -45.47 10.12 7.99
N VAL A 138 -45.04 9.85 6.76
CA VAL A 138 -43.92 8.93 6.46
C VAL A 138 -42.61 9.38 7.10
N LEU A 139 -42.34 10.67 7.02
CA LEU A 139 -41.07 11.27 7.44
C LEU A 139 -40.97 11.30 8.97
N GLU A 140 -42.10 11.54 9.63
CA GLU A 140 -42.24 11.51 11.10
C GLU A 140 -42.17 10.07 11.67
N LEU A 141 -42.51 9.04 10.88
CA LEU A 141 -42.50 7.63 11.31
C LEU A 141 -41.17 6.90 11.09
N LEU A 142 -40.39 7.29 10.07
CA LEU A 142 -39.07 6.70 9.79
C LEU A 142 -37.89 7.51 10.36
N ASP A 143 -38.17 8.67 10.96
CA ASP A 143 -37.18 9.61 11.52
C ASP A 143 -36.13 10.04 10.46
N LEU A 144 -36.59 10.25 9.21
CA LEU A 144 -35.73 10.63 8.09
C LEU A 144 -35.61 12.14 7.99
N ASP A 145 -34.39 12.64 8.12
CA ASP A 145 -34.11 14.07 8.04
C ASP A 145 -34.09 14.58 6.57
N SER A 146 -33.81 15.88 6.39
CA SER A 146 -33.72 16.47 5.05
C SER A 146 -32.49 16.01 4.25
N GLU A 147 -31.46 15.50 4.91
CA GLU A 147 -30.23 14.99 4.33
C GLU A 147 -30.43 13.55 3.84
N ASP A 148 -31.07 12.68 4.63
CA ASP A 148 -31.50 11.34 4.21
C ASP A 148 -32.41 11.40 2.98
N LEU A 149 -33.34 12.37 2.95
CA LEU A 149 -34.19 12.66 1.81
C LEU A 149 -33.45 13.25 0.60
N PHE A 150 -32.24 13.77 0.78
CA PHE A 150 -31.35 14.20 -0.29
C PHE A 150 -30.57 12.98 -0.81
N LEU A 151 -29.94 12.18 0.07
CA LEU A 151 -29.21 10.96 -0.26
C LEU A 151 -30.06 9.97 -1.07
N LEU A 152 -31.27 9.65 -0.62
CA LEU A 152 -32.18 8.73 -1.33
C LEU A 152 -32.61 9.28 -2.70
N LYS A 153 -32.76 10.59 -2.84
CA LYS A 153 -33.09 11.21 -4.13
C LYS A 153 -31.89 11.32 -5.06
N SER A 154 -30.68 11.52 -4.53
CA SER A 154 -29.44 11.47 -5.30
C SER A 154 -29.21 10.07 -5.86
N LEU A 155 -29.44 9.02 -5.07
CA LEU A 155 -29.40 7.62 -5.50
C LEU A 155 -30.38 7.34 -6.67
N VAL A 156 -31.65 7.75 -6.54
CA VAL A 156 -32.64 7.60 -7.62
C VAL A 156 -32.31 8.48 -8.83
N ALA A 157 -31.80 9.69 -8.62
CA ALA A 157 -31.38 10.58 -9.70
C ALA A 157 -30.14 10.05 -10.45
N ALA A 158 -29.27 9.29 -9.77
CA ALA A 158 -28.17 8.52 -10.36
C ALA A 158 -28.64 7.28 -11.16
N GLY A 159 -29.93 6.92 -11.10
CA GLY A 159 -30.43 5.69 -11.76
C GLY A 159 -30.25 4.42 -10.95
N GLN A 160 -30.03 4.53 -9.64
CA GLN A 160 -29.71 3.41 -8.76
C GLN A 160 -30.92 3.03 -7.87
N GLU A 161 -32.14 3.29 -8.35
CA GLU A 161 -33.40 3.03 -7.63
C GLU A 161 -33.65 1.56 -7.28
N HIS A 162 -33.05 0.62 -8.00
CA HIS A 162 -33.19 -0.83 -7.73
C HIS A 162 -32.53 -1.25 -6.41
N VAL A 163 -31.56 -0.48 -5.90
CA VAL A 163 -30.96 -0.64 -4.57
C VAL A 163 -32.02 -0.58 -3.46
N LEU A 164 -33.15 0.10 -3.71
CA LEU A 164 -34.30 0.20 -2.82
C LEU A 164 -35.28 -1.00 -2.96
N GLY A 165 -34.90 -2.07 -3.67
CA GLY A 165 -35.67 -3.30 -3.83
C GLY A 165 -36.55 -3.36 -5.07
N LEU A 166 -36.09 -2.80 -6.19
CA LEU A 166 -36.89 -2.64 -7.41
C LEU A 166 -36.23 -3.26 -8.65
N GLU A 167 -36.45 -4.54 -8.89
CA GLU A 167 -36.12 -5.17 -10.16
C GLU A 167 -37.13 -4.75 -11.24
N ALA A 168 -36.60 -4.24 -12.36
CA ALA A 168 -37.32 -4.13 -13.62
C ALA A 168 -37.17 -5.46 -14.35
N VAL A 169 -38.29 -6.14 -14.61
CA VAL A 169 -38.30 -7.40 -15.37
C VAL A 169 -38.46 -7.08 -16.85
N ASP A 170 -37.37 -7.16 -17.60
CA ASP A 170 -37.40 -6.97 -19.05
C ASP A 170 -37.85 -8.24 -19.80
N GLY A 171 -39.00 -8.12 -20.47
CA GLY A 171 -39.18 -8.62 -21.84
C GLY A 171 -39.25 -10.13 -22.13
N ASN A 172 -40.24 -10.86 -21.58
CA ASN A 172 -41.21 -11.65 -22.39
C ASN A 172 -42.04 -12.64 -21.53
N ALA A 173 -43.17 -12.15 -21.00
CA ALA A 173 -44.28 -13.00 -20.59
C ALA A 173 -45.59 -12.25 -20.89
N GLU A 174 -46.62 -12.99 -21.34
CA GLU A 174 -47.87 -12.41 -21.83
C GLU A 174 -48.64 -11.62 -20.76
N ALA A 175 -49.47 -10.71 -21.23
CA ALA A 175 -50.22 -9.70 -20.47
C ALA A 175 -50.77 -10.15 -19.10
N GLY A 176 -50.04 -9.82 -18.02
CA GLY A 176 -50.55 -9.92 -16.65
C GLY A 176 -49.53 -9.55 -15.56
N SER A 177 -49.90 -8.63 -14.66
CA SER A 177 -49.21 -8.41 -13.37
C SER A 177 -47.80 -7.77 -13.34
N GLY A 178 -47.36 -7.05 -14.37
CA GLY A 178 -46.13 -6.21 -14.29
C GLY A 178 -46.27 -4.94 -13.43
N ARG A 179 -47.49 -4.54 -13.06
CA ARG A 179 -47.79 -3.28 -12.33
C ARG A 179 -47.52 -3.32 -10.81
N ASN A 180 -46.98 -4.42 -10.30
CA ASN A 180 -46.88 -4.65 -8.86
C ASN A 180 -45.53 -4.28 -8.23
N SER A 181 -44.36 -4.37 -8.88
CA SER A 181 -43.07 -4.20 -8.18
C SER A 181 -42.89 -2.82 -7.50
N LEU A 182 -43.01 -1.72 -8.25
CA LEU A 182 -42.99 -0.36 -7.69
C LEU A 182 -44.15 -0.10 -6.71
N LYS A 183 -45.29 -0.74 -6.96
CA LYS A 183 -46.43 -0.71 -6.04
C LYS A 183 -46.08 -1.42 -4.73
N THR A 184 -45.37 -2.56 -4.77
CA THR A 184 -44.99 -3.38 -3.61
C THR A 184 -43.87 -2.75 -2.82
N ALA A 185 -42.82 -2.18 -3.44
CA ALA A 185 -41.80 -1.44 -2.70
C ALA A 185 -42.41 -0.21 -1.98
N LEU A 186 -43.25 0.56 -2.68
CA LEU A 186 -44.01 1.67 -2.08
C LEU A 186 -45.11 1.20 -1.11
N TYR A 187 -45.68 0.00 -1.27
CA TYR A 187 -46.62 -0.61 -0.31
C TYR A 187 -45.91 -1.28 0.86
N THR A 188 -44.64 -1.67 0.77
CA THR A 188 -43.88 -2.17 1.93
C THR A 188 -43.58 -0.99 2.82
N LEU A 189 -43.06 0.11 2.23
CA LEU A 189 -42.99 1.41 2.88
C LEU A 189 -44.38 1.87 3.39
N ALA A 190 -45.46 1.78 2.61
CA ALA A 190 -46.79 2.24 3.03
C ALA A 190 -47.52 1.32 4.03
N GLU A 191 -47.29 0.00 4.04
CA GLU A 191 -47.80 -0.91 5.09
C GLU A 191 -47.04 -0.70 6.41
N MET A 192 -45.75 -0.35 6.35
CA MET A 192 -45.02 0.15 7.54
C MET A 192 -45.67 1.42 8.08
N ILE A 193 -46.17 2.29 7.20
CA ILE A 193 -46.83 3.55 7.60
C ILE A 193 -48.26 3.31 8.13
N GLU A 194 -49.08 2.51 7.43
CA GLU A 194 -50.49 2.27 7.79
C GLU A 194 -50.66 1.42 9.06
N ARG A 195 -49.68 0.58 9.43
CA ARG A 195 -49.77 -0.28 10.64
C ARG A 195 -49.48 0.43 11.96
N PHE A 196 -48.91 1.64 11.93
CA PHE A 196 -48.67 2.43 13.14
C PHE A 196 -49.80 3.42 13.46
N ASP A 197 -50.80 3.57 12.59
CA ASP A 197 -51.89 4.57 12.74
C ASP A 197 -53.10 4.04 13.52
N PHE A 198 -52.87 3.47 14.71
CA PHE A 198 -53.91 3.18 15.72
C PHE A 198 -53.49 3.67 17.12
N GLY A 199 -53.40 4.99 17.26
CA GLY A 199 -52.94 5.68 18.48
C GLY A 199 -53.85 6.83 18.94
N GLY A 200 -55.19 6.68 18.84
CA GLY A 200 -56.12 7.68 19.38
C GLY A 200 -56.07 7.78 20.92
N PRO A 201 -56.03 8.98 21.53
CA PRO A 201 -55.77 9.15 22.95
C PRO A 201 -57.02 8.91 23.82
N ASN A 202 -57.38 7.63 24.04
CA ASN A 202 -58.08 7.12 25.24
C ASN A 202 -58.47 5.64 25.04
N GLY A 203 -57.78 4.71 25.72
CA GLY A 203 -58.14 3.28 25.69
C GLY A 203 -57.32 2.46 26.67
N LYS A 204 -57.96 1.69 27.55
CA LYS A 204 -57.30 0.84 28.54
C LYS A 204 -56.69 -0.41 27.90
N ARG A 205 -55.65 -0.95 28.56
CA ARG A 205 -55.11 -2.30 28.32
C ARG A 205 -56.22 -3.36 28.23
N SER A 206 -56.20 -4.12 27.13
CA SER A 206 -56.67 -5.51 27.08
C SER A 206 -55.86 -6.26 26.03
N LEU A 207 -55.00 -7.17 26.48
CA LEU A 207 -54.19 -8.06 25.66
C LEU A 207 -55.01 -9.33 25.39
N GLU A 208 -55.59 -9.47 24.20
CA GLU A 208 -56.12 -10.77 23.74
C GLU A 208 -55.79 -11.03 22.27
N ASN A 209 -55.52 -12.31 21.98
CA ASN A 209 -55.08 -12.80 20.68
C ASN A 209 -56.16 -12.64 19.60
N ASN A 210 -55.74 -12.22 18.40
CA ASN A 210 -56.15 -12.87 17.17
C ASN A 210 -55.06 -12.75 16.11
N GLY A 211 -54.85 -13.83 15.34
CA GLY A 211 -53.69 -14.01 14.46
C GLY A 211 -53.74 -13.23 13.14
N HIS A 212 -52.63 -13.30 12.41
CA HIS A 212 -52.39 -12.71 11.07
C HIS A 212 -52.13 -11.20 10.98
N GLY A 213 -51.47 -10.61 11.98
CA GLY A 213 -50.67 -9.40 11.79
C GLY A 213 -49.27 -9.73 11.25
N VAL A 214 -49.02 -9.55 9.95
CA VAL A 214 -47.68 -9.75 9.35
C VAL A 214 -46.67 -8.79 9.97
N HIS A 215 -45.64 -9.33 10.62
CA HIS A 215 -44.53 -8.55 11.17
C HIS A 215 -43.77 -7.89 10.00
N VAL A 216 -43.95 -6.59 9.77
CA VAL A 216 -42.88 -5.87 9.07
C VAL A 216 -41.71 -5.84 10.05
N ARG A 217 -40.54 -6.24 9.57
CA ARG A 217 -39.47 -6.73 10.44
C ARG A 217 -38.53 -5.59 10.73
N ASP A 218 -38.10 -5.45 11.98
CA ASP A 218 -37.13 -4.43 12.41
C ASP A 218 -35.83 -4.43 11.58
N GLU A 219 -35.57 -5.54 10.89
CA GLU A 219 -34.42 -5.77 10.02
C GLU A 219 -34.38 -4.83 8.82
N GLU A 220 -35.51 -4.58 8.15
CA GLU A 220 -35.57 -3.70 6.97
C GLU A 220 -35.29 -2.24 7.35
N VAL A 221 -35.76 -1.80 8.53
CA VAL A 221 -35.43 -0.47 9.10
C VAL A 221 -33.93 -0.38 9.42
N ARG A 222 -33.33 -1.45 9.98
CA ARG A 222 -31.87 -1.49 10.25
C ARG A 222 -31.05 -1.47 8.97
N ASP A 223 -31.48 -2.20 7.93
CA ASP A 223 -30.80 -2.21 6.63
C ASP A 223 -30.93 -0.86 5.91
N LEU A 224 -32.09 -0.20 5.94
CA LEU A 224 -32.26 1.17 5.42
C LEU A 224 -31.37 2.18 6.16
N LYS A 225 -31.30 2.11 7.50
CA LYS A 225 -30.38 2.97 8.28
C LYS A 225 -28.91 2.70 7.97
N ARG A 226 -28.54 1.45 7.67
CA ARG A 226 -27.20 1.09 7.18
C ARG A 226 -26.92 1.64 5.78
N LEU A 227 -27.88 1.57 4.87
CA LEU A 227 -27.77 2.21 3.54
C LEU A 227 -27.53 3.71 3.69
N LEU A 228 -28.37 4.40 4.47
CA LEU A 228 -28.26 5.85 4.69
C LEU A 228 -26.91 6.25 5.26
N LYS A 229 -26.36 5.48 6.23
CA LYS A 229 -24.99 5.69 6.72
C LYS A 229 -23.96 5.60 5.59
N ASN A 230 -24.01 4.54 4.78
CA ASN A 230 -23.06 4.34 3.68
C ASN A 230 -23.21 5.41 2.57
N LEU A 231 -24.44 5.78 2.20
CA LEU A 231 -24.69 6.87 1.24
C LEU A 231 -24.13 8.20 1.75
N ARG A 232 -24.24 8.48 3.06
CA ARG A 232 -23.70 9.68 3.70
C ARG A 232 -22.16 9.68 3.69
N GLU A 233 -21.53 8.53 3.91
CA GLU A 233 -20.08 8.34 3.76
C GLU A 233 -19.61 8.55 2.30
N VAL A 234 -20.33 8.01 1.31
CA VAL A 234 -20.03 8.16 -0.12
C VAL A 234 -20.24 9.61 -0.59
N GLU A 235 -21.36 10.25 -0.21
CA GLU A 235 -21.65 11.65 -0.54
C GLU A 235 -20.60 12.60 0.04
N LYS A 236 -20.18 12.38 1.30
CA LYS A 236 -19.14 13.19 1.94
C LYS A 236 -17.76 12.96 1.31
N PHE A 237 -17.38 11.71 1.02
CA PHE A 237 -16.04 11.44 0.50
C PHE A 237 -15.87 11.83 -0.98
N TYR A 238 -16.93 11.79 -1.78
CA TYR A 238 -16.90 12.23 -3.18
C TYR A 238 -17.43 13.66 -3.37
N ASP A 239 -17.56 14.46 -2.30
CA ASP A 239 -18.05 15.84 -2.36
C ASP A 239 -17.30 16.71 -3.38
N CYS A 240 -15.98 16.59 -3.41
CA CYS A 240 -15.04 17.17 -4.38
C CYS A 240 -15.39 16.92 -5.86
N ILE A 241 -16.07 15.82 -6.18
CA ILE A 241 -16.51 15.48 -7.55
C ILE A 241 -18.03 15.60 -7.75
N GLY A 242 -18.78 16.01 -6.71
CA GLY A 242 -20.24 16.16 -6.73
C GLY A 242 -21.03 15.03 -6.05
N GLY A 243 -20.45 14.37 -5.06
CA GLY A 243 -21.10 13.37 -4.21
C GLY A 243 -21.49 12.10 -4.97
N ILE A 244 -22.64 11.51 -4.62
CA ILE A 244 -23.21 10.31 -5.27
C ILE A 244 -23.39 10.52 -6.79
N ILE A 245 -23.82 11.72 -7.20
CA ILE A 245 -23.97 12.07 -8.63
C ILE A 245 -22.59 12.15 -9.32
N GLY A 246 -21.59 12.70 -8.64
CA GLY A 246 -20.21 12.74 -9.11
C GLY A 246 -19.60 11.35 -9.31
N TYR A 247 -19.78 10.48 -8.31
CA TYR A 247 -19.35 9.08 -8.36
C TYR A 247 -19.92 8.35 -9.58
N GLU A 248 -21.22 8.51 -9.83
CA GLU A 248 -21.89 7.87 -10.96
C GLU A 248 -21.39 8.37 -12.31
N ILE A 249 -21.18 9.69 -12.47
CA ILE A 249 -20.59 10.25 -13.70
C ILE A 249 -19.24 9.60 -14.00
N MET A 250 -18.37 9.51 -12.98
CA MET A 250 -17.03 8.94 -13.12
C MET A 250 -17.06 7.45 -13.46
N VAL A 251 -18.00 6.69 -12.88
CA VAL A 251 -18.22 5.28 -13.24
C VAL A 251 -18.60 5.14 -14.71
N LEU A 252 -19.62 5.89 -15.16
CA LEU A 252 -20.14 5.78 -16.53
C LEU A 252 -19.12 6.25 -17.58
N GLU A 253 -18.31 7.26 -17.28
CA GLU A 253 -17.21 7.70 -18.14
C GLU A 253 -16.15 6.60 -18.32
N GLN A 254 -15.70 5.98 -17.22
CA GLN A 254 -14.73 4.89 -17.27
C GLN A 254 -15.27 3.65 -18.02
N LEU A 255 -16.58 3.36 -17.91
CA LEU A 255 -17.25 2.31 -18.68
C LEU A 255 -17.33 2.67 -20.17
N ALA A 256 -17.69 3.91 -20.51
CA ALA A 256 -17.77 4.37 -21.89
C ALA A 256 -16.40 4.27 -22.62
N HIS A 257 -15.32 4.69 -21.96
CA HIS A 257 -13.96 4.52 -22.48
C HIS A 257 -13.61 3.02 -22.68
N SER A 258 -13.91 2.17 -21.68
CA SER A 258 -13.65 0.72 -21.73
C SER A 258 -14.42 -0.02 -22.83
N THR A 259 -15.58 0.48 -23.24
CA THR A 259 -16.38 -0.09 -24.35
C THR A 259 -15.86 0.37 -25.70
N CYS A 260 -15.36 1.60 -25.79
CA CYS A 260 -14.74 2.14 -27.00
C CYS A 260 -13.46 1.38 -27.39
N GLU A 261 -12.57 1.12 -26.43
CA GLU A 261 -11.33 0.33 -26.62
C GLU A 261 -11.59 -1.07 -27.20
N LYS A 262 -12.75 -1.68 -26.94
CA LYS A 262 -13.13 -3.00 -27.47
C LYS A 262 -13.62 -2.97 -28.93
N GLN A 263 -14.01 -1.81 -29.44
CA GLN A 263 -14.60 -1.65 -30.78
C GLN A 263 -13.60 -1.11 -31.82
N THR A 264 -12.50 -0.46 -31.41
CA THR A 264 -11.58 0.23 -32.33
C THR A 264 -10.24 -0.49 -32.53
N THR A 265 -10.13 -1.28 -33.59
CA THR A 265 -8.84 -1.70 -34.18
C THR A 265 -8.16 -0.64 -35.07
N ASN A 266 -8.73 0.58 -35.17
CA ASN A 266 -8.20 1.69 -35.96
C ASN A 266 -7.86 2.90 -35.08
N TRP A 267 -6.59 3.00 -34.69
CA TRP A 267 -6.02 3.98 -33.75
C TRP A 267 -5.85 5.43 -34.29
N SER A 268 -6.56 5.83 -35.35
CA SER A 268 -6.23 7.07 -36.09
C SER A 268 -7.32 8.16 -36.12
N GLN A 269 -8.52 7.92 -35.58
CA GLN A 269 -9.66 8.84 -35.72
C GLN A 269 -10.27 9.37 -34.41
N GLN A 270 -9.88 8.85 -33.25
CA GLN A 270 -10.37 9.34 -31.95
C GLN A 270 -9.36 10.22 -31.19
N LEU A 271 -8.20 10.48 -31.79
CA LEU A 271 -7.23 11.43 -31.25
C LEU A 271 -7.68 12.90 -31.41
N GLU A 272 -8.68 13.17 -32.27
CA GLU A 272 -9.12 14.52 -32.62
C GLU A 272 -10.04 15.17 -31.55
N ASP A 273 -10.96 14.42 -30.93
CA ASP A 273 -11.84 14.98 -29.88
C ASP A 273 -11.16 15.09 -28.50
N ALA A 274 -10.01 14.46 -28.32
CA ALA A 274 -9.14 14.63 -27.15
C ALA A 274 -8.07 15.73 -27.33
N MET A 275 -8.10 16.50 -28.42
CA MET A 275 -7.13 17.56 -28.73
C MET A 275 -7.26 18.82 -27.87
N ASN A 276 -6.99 18.70 -26.56
CA ASN A 276 -6.66 19.83 -25.69
C ASN A 276 -5.41 19.59 -24.83
N CYS A 277 -4.81 18.39 -24.86
CA CYS A 277 -3.44 18.13 -24.38
C CYS A 277 -2.66 17.44 -25.51
N GLN A 278 -2.10 18.22 -26.43
CA GLN A 278 -1.36 17.66 -27.55
C GLN A 278 0.03 17.18 -27.11
N CYS A 279 0.29 15.89 -27.34
CA CYS A 279 1.51 15.15 -26.99
C CYS A 279 1.62 14.75 -25.51
N LEU A 280 1.55 13.43 -25.25
CA LEU A 280 2.01 12.76 -24.05
C LEU A 280 3.15 11.82 -24.47
N GLU A 281 4.40 12.25 -24.35
CA GLU A 281 5.55 11.36 -24.51
C GLU A 281 5.97 10.76 -23.15
N ILE A 282 6.41 9.50 -23.19
CA ILE A 282 6.73 8.70 -22.01
C ILE A 282 8.18 8.29 -22.11
N HIS A 283 9.00 8.73 -21.16
CA HIS A 283 10.44 8.47 -21.13
C HIS A 283 10.81 7.60 -19.93
N THR A 284 11.87 6.80 -20.06
CA THR A 284 12.43 6.07 -18.91
C THR A 284 13.17 7.05 -18.01
N PRO A 285 12.83 7.14 -16.71
CA PRO A 285 13.56 8.00 -15.79
C PRO A 285 15.00 7.53 -15.56
N ASN A 286 15.90 8.50 -15.44
CA ASN A 286 17.31 8.33 -15.12
C ASN A 286 17.54 8.72 -13.65
N GLY A 287 17.10 7.86 -12.74
CA GLY A 287 17.31 8.06 -11.30
C GLY A 287 18.66 7.55 -10.80
N LEU A 288 19.00 8.00 -9.59
CA LEU A 288 20.18 7.55 -8.84
C LEU A 288 20.12 6.05 -8.53
N ASP A 289 21.17 5.31 -8.88
CA ASP A 289 21.32 3.91 -8.49
C ASP A 289 22.22 3.76 -7.26
N LEU A 290 21.58 3.52 -6.12
CA LEU A 290 22.20 3.38 -4.81
C LEU A 290 23.13 2.16 -4.72
N SER A 291 23.00 1.20 -5.65
CA SER A 291 23.92 0.05 -5.75
C SER A 291 25.21 0.36 -6.52
N LYS A 292 25.25 1.49 -7.26
CA LYS A 292 26.41 1.92 -8.06
C LYS A 292 27.19 3.05 -7.40
N ASP A 293 26.51 4.07 -6.89
CA ASP A 293 27.13 5.18 -6.14
C ASP A 293 26.92 4.96 -4.64
N THR A 294 27.76 4.11 -4.06
CA THR A 294 27.69 3.73 -2.65
C THR A 294 28.02 4.88 -1.70
N GLU A 295 28.86 5.83 -2.15
CA GLU A 295 29.30 6.99 -1.37
C GLU A 295 28.15 7.99 -1.23
N TYR A 296 27.51 8.35 -2.34
CA TYR A 296 26.31 9.18 -2.32
C TYR A 296 25.15 8.47 -1.63
N ALA A 297 24.99 7.15 -1.82
CA ALA A 297 23.94 6.39 -1.12
C ALA A 297 24.08 6.44 0.41
N SER A 298 25.31 6.32 0.94
CA SER A 298 25.59 6.46 2.37
C SER A 298 25.36 7.91 2.85
N GLN A 299 25.81 8.91 2.08
CA GLN A 299 25.55 10.32 2.36
C GLN A 299 24.05 10.68 2.37
N ALA A 300 23.27 10.15 1.42
CA ALA A 300 21.83 10.34 1.36
C ALA A 300 21.12 9.69 2.54
N ALA A 301 21.55 8.49 2.95
CA ALA A 301 21.04 7.83 4.14
C ALA A 301 21.36 8.63 5.42
N LEU A 302 22.55 9.25 5.54
CA LEU A 302 22.85 10.17 6.63
C LEU A 302 21.91 11.38 6.67
N TRP A 303 21.58 12.00 5.52
CA TRP A 303 20.59 13.08 5.49
C TRP A 303 19.20 12.59 5.94
N GLY A 304 18.84 11.35 5.61
CA GLY A 304 17.60 10.73 6.09
C GLY A 304 17.58 10.52 7.60
N ILE A 305 18.73 10.20 8.20
CA ILE A 305 18.88 10.09 9.66
C ILE A 305 18.87 11.48 10.30
N GLU A 306 19.67 12.44 9.80
CA GLU A 306 19.68 13.84 10.26
C GLU A 306 18.27 14.45 10.26
N GLY A 307 17.53 14.22 9.16
CA GLY A 307 16.17 14.67 8.94
C GLY A 307 15.07 13.84 9.61
N LEU A 308 15.38 12.77 10.35
CA LEU A 308 14.36 11.93 11.00
C LEU A 308 13.38 12.72 11.90
N PRO A 309 13.78 13.77 12.65
CA PRO A 309 12.83 14.61 13.38
C PRO A 309 11.82 15.37 12.49
N ASP A 310 12.16 15.63 11.23
CA ASP A 310 11.27 16.27 10.26
C ASP A 310 10.33 15.29 9.53
N LEU A 311 10.42 13.98 9.80
CA LEU A 311 9.65 12.94 9.11
C LEU A 311 8.47 12.41 9.94
N GLY A 312 7.37 12.09 9.24
CA GLY A 312 6.31 11.19 9.68
C GLY A 312 6.27 9.89 8.87
N GLU A 313 5.35 8.99 9.21
CA GLU A 313 5.11 7.74 8.50
C GLU A 313 3.61 7.60 8.16
N ILE A 314 3.28 7.16 6.95
CA ILE A 314 1.89 7.04 6.45
C ILE A 314 1.67 5.63 5.87
N TYR A 315 0.70 4.89 6.41
CA TYR A 315 0.48 3.48 6.05
C TYR A 315 -0.96 3.17 5.56
N PRO A 316 -1.15 2.81 4.27
CA PRO A 316 -2.42 2.29 3.76
C PRO A 316 -2.63 0.81 4.18
N LEU A 317 -3.39 0.58 5.24
CA LEU A 317 -3.67 -0.74 5.84
C LEU A 317 -5.11 -1.26 5.63
N GLY A 318 -5.97 -0.51 4.94
CA GLY A 318 -7.39 -0.87 4.71
C GLY A 318 -7.66 -2.09 3.81
N GLY A 319 -6.68 -2.96 3.56
CA GLY A 319 -6.79 -4.17 2.75
C GLY A 319 -6.93 -5.45 3.59
N SER A 320 -7.83 -6.35 3.14
CA SER A 320 -8.00 -7.69 3.70
C SER A 320 -6.96 -8.68 3.15
N ALA A 321 -6.68 -9.72 3.93
CA ALA A 321 -5.74 -10.78 3.60
C ALA A 321 -6.36 -11.93 2.77
N ASP A 322 -7.43 -11.66 2.01
CA ASP A 322 -8.23 -12.66 1.30
C ASP A 322 -7.37 -13.57 0.40
N ARG A 323 -6.38 -12.99 -0.29
CA ARG A 323 -5.45 -13.73 -1.17
C ARG A 323 -4.45 -14.60 -0.42
N LEU A 324 -4.21 -14.33 0.87
CA LEU A 324 -3.37 -15.13 1.76
C LEU A 324 -4.17 -16.27 2.43
N GLY A 325 -5.50 -16.23 2.38
CA GLY A 325 -6.37 -17.16 3.11
C GLY A 325 -6.28 -17.00 4.63
N LEU A 326 -5.82 -15.83 5.11
CA LEU A 326 -5.73 -15.54 6.54
C LEU A 326 -7.11 -15.18 7.08
N VAL A 327 -7.65 -16.08 7.88
CA VAL A 327 -8.96 -15.97 8.51
C VAL A 327 -8.86 -16.03 10.03
N ASP A 328 -9.85 -15.44 10.68
CA ASP A 328 -10.16 -15.55 12.09
C ASP A 328 -10.65 -16.97 12.39
N ALA A 329 -10.10 -17.61 13.43
CA ALA A 329 -10.37 -19.03 13.70
C ALA A 329 -11.78 -19.31 14.23
N ASP A 330 -12.38 -18.34 14.93
CA ASP A 330 -13.69 -18.50 15.58
C ASP A 330 -14.83 -18.08 14.65
N THR A 331 -14.63 -17.01 13.88
CA THR A 331 -15.65 -16.41 13.00
C THR A 331 -15.51 -16.80 11.53
N GLY A 332 -14.34 -17.29 11.09
CA GLY A 332 -14.05 -17.56 9.68
C GLY A 332 -13.87 -16.30 8.79
N GLU A 333 -14.03 -15.09 9.35
CA GLU A 333 -13.85 -13.84 8.62
C GLU A 333 -12.38 -13.62 8.20
N CYS A 334 -12.16 -13.03 7.03
CA CYS A 334 -10.80 -12.72 6.57
C CYS A 334 -10.20 -11.56 7.37
N LEU A 335 -9.00 -11.74 7.90
CA LEU A 335 -8.30 -10.75 8.72
C LEU A 335 -7.61 -9.66 7.87
N PRO A 336 -7.27 -8.49 8.46
CA PRO A 336 -6.34 -7.52 7.87
C PRO A 336 -4.97 -8.13 7.52
N ALA A 337 -4.38 -7.74 6.39
CA ALA A 337 -3.05 -8.22 5.99
C ALA A 337 -1.96 -7.87 7.02
N ALA A 338 -2.09 -6.74 7.71
CA ALA A 338 -1.16 -6.30 8.76
C ALA A 338 -1.11 -7.26 9.98
N MET A 339 -2.13 -8.11 10.16
CA MET A 339 -2.19 -9.14 11.22
C MET A 339 -1.52 -10.47 10.83
N LEU A 340 -1.00 -10.63 9.60
CA LEU A 340 -0.34 -11.86 9.18
C LEU A 340 0.86 -12.17 10.09
N PRO A 341 0.92 -13.35 10.73
CA PRO A 341 2.11 -13.78 11.45
C PRO A 341 3.25 -14.07 10.46
N TYR A 342 4.38 -13.40 10.64
CA TYR A 342 5.55 -13.46 9.79
C TYR A 342 6.81 -13.31 10.65
N CYS A 343 7.74 -14.27 10.54
CA CYS A 343 8.96 -14.33 11.35
C CYS A 343 8.72 -14.13 12.87
N GLY A 344 7.68 -14.78 13.40
CA GLY A 344 7.33 -14.76 14.84
C GLY A 344 6.51 -13.57 15.33
N ARG A 345 6.21 -12.59 14.47
CA ARG A 345 5.49 -11.35 14.81
C ARG A 345 4.42 -11.01 13.78
N THR A 346 3.52 -10.06 14.03
CA THR A 346 2.64 -9.54 12.97
C THR A 346 3.41 -8.66 11.97
N LEU A 347 2.96 -8.55 10.71
CA LEU A 347 3.56 -7.61 9.75
C LEU A 347 3.53 -6.15 10.24
N LEU A 348 2.49 -5.75 11.01
CA LEU A 348 2.46 -4.44 11.64
C LEU A 348 3.60 -4.23 12.66
N GLU A 349 3.86 -5.23 13.53
CA GLU A 349 4.99 -5.18 14.45
C GLU A 349 6.33 -5.03 13.72
N GLY A 350 6.54 -5.79 12.63
CA GLY A 350 7.76 -5.69 11.82
C GLY A 350 7.95 -4.27 11.31
N LEU A 351 6.93 -3.71 10.68
CA LEU A 351 6.95 -2.35 10.13
C LEU A 351 7.17 -1.26 11.19
N ILE A 352 6.65 -1.41 12.41
CA ILE A 352 6.93 -0.47 13.52
C ILE A 352 8.34 -0.67 14.12
N ARG A 353 8.86 -1.91 14.14
CA ARG A 353 10.24 -2.19 14.57
C ARG A 353 11.28 -1.56 13.64
N ASP A 354 11.00 -1.46 12.34
CA ASP A 354 11.84 -0.72 11.38
C ASP A 354 11.89 0.79 11.69
N VAL A 355 10.78 1.37 12.17
CA VAL A 355 10.72 2.78 12.63
C VAL A 355 11.57 2.93 13.89
N GLN A 356 11.33 2.09 14.90
CA GLN A 356 12.07 2.13 16.17
C GLN A 356 13.57 1.91 16.00
N ALA A 357 14.01 1.10 15.03
CA ALA A 357 15.43 0.89 14.76
C ALA A 357 16.10 2.13 14.15
N ARG A 358 15.41 2.89 13.29
CA ARG A 358 15.90 4.17 12.74
C ARG A 358 15.96 5.25 13.81
N GLU A 359 14.97 5.31 14.69
CA GLU A 359 14.95 6.22 15.85
C GLU A 359 16.04 5.87 16.88
N PHE A 360 16.29 4.58 17.11
CA PHE A 360 17.40 4.14 17.94
C PHE A 360 18.74 4.49 17.30
N LEU A 361 18.92 4.34 15.99
CA LEU A 361 20.13 4.78 15.28
C LEU A 361 20.33 6.31 15.42
N TYR A 362 19.26 7.09 15.25
CA TYR A 362 19.29 8.54 15.48
C TYR A 362 19.73 8.88 16.91
N PHE A 363 19.14 8.21 17.92
CA PHE A 363 19.52 8.36 19.32
C PHE A 363 21.00 8.01 19.56
N LYS A 364 21.51 6.92 18.97
CA LYS A 364 22.91 6.49 19.14
C LYS A 364 23.92 7.47 18.52
N ILE A 365 23.54 8.22 17.49
CA ILE A 365 24.40 9.24 16.85
C ILE A 365 24.31 10.60 17.56
N TYR A 366 23.09 11.06 17.87
CA TYR A 366 22.85 12.45 18.32
C TYR A 366 22.54 12.59 19.82
N GLY A 367 22.43 11.48 20.57
CA GLY A 367 22.10 11.47 22.00
C GLY A 367 20.69 11.97 22.32
N LYS A 368 19.79 12.03 21.32
CA LYS A 368 18.42 12.55 21.44
C LYS A 368 17.41 11.54 20.94
N GLN A 369 16.34 11.32 21.69
CA GLN A 369 15.20 10.53 21.24
C GLN A 369 14.25 11.41 20.41
N SER A 370 13.88 10.94 19.23
CA SER A 370 12.79 11.47 18.40
C SER A 370 11.81 10.33 18.16
N ILE A 371 10.53 10.54 18.50
CA ILE A 371 9.46 9.60 18.14
C ILE A 371 8.82 10.12 16.85
N THR A 372 8.76 9.24 15.84
CA THR A 372 8.18 9.47 14.52
C THR A 372 6.67 9.23 14.59
N PRO A 373 5.82 10.23 14.29
CA PRO A 373 4.37 10.06 14.30
C PRO A 373 3.94 9.14 13.15
N VAL A 374 2.99 8.24 13.43
CA VAL A 374 2.52 7.22 12.48
C VAL A 374 1.03 7.40 12.17
N ALA A 375 0.70 7.76 10.94
CA ALA A 375 -0.66 7.84 10.45
C ALA A 375 -1.06 6.57 9.68
N ILE A 376 -2.24 6.00 9.97
CA ILE A 376 -2.68 4.70 9.43
C ILE A 376 -4.06 4.84 8.81
N MET A 377 -4.18 4.54 7.52
CA MET A 377 -5.48 4.44 6.85
C MET A 377 -6.02 3.01 6.91
N THR A 378 -7.16 2.80 7.55
CA THR A 378 -7.86 1.50 7.67
C THR A 378 -9.10 1.45 6.76
N SER A 379 -9.94 0.42 6.89
CA SER A 379 -11.29 0.37 6.30
C SER A 379 -12.29 -0.31 7.25
N SER A 380 -13.58 -0.10 7.01
CA SER A 380 -14.65 -0.83 7.72
C SER A 380 -14.90 -2.22 7.14
N ALA A 381 -14.26 -2.56 6.03
CA ALA A 381 -14.39 -3.89 5.40
C ALA A 381 -13.86 -4.97 6.34
N LYS A 382 -14.75 -5.89 6.76
CA LYS A 382 -14.43 -7.03 7.64
C LYS A 382 -13.83 -6.59 9.00
N ASN A 383 -14.37 -5.49 9.56
CA ASN A 383 -13.99 -4.97 10.88
C ASN A 383 -12.49 -4.61 10.95
N ASN A 384 -11.92 -4.12 9.83
CA ASN A 384 -10.48 -3.89 9.69
C ASN A 384 -9.98 -2.76 10.60
N HIS A 385 -10.70 -1.64 10.72
CA HIS A 385 -10.35 -0.55 11.64
C HIS A 385 -10.24 -1.06 13.10
N GLU A 386 -11.27 -1.71 13.61
CA GLU A 386 -11.35 -2.23 14.97
C GLU A 386 -10.30 -3.31 15.24
N ARG A 387 -10.07 -4.22 14.29
CA ARG A 387 -9.05 -5.28 14.41
C ARG A 387 -7.63 -4.71 14.44
N ILE A 388 -7.35 -3.63 13.70
CA ILE A 388 -6.06 -2.93 13.73
C ILE A 388 -5.90 -2.11 15.02
N THR A 389 -6.92 -1.35 15.45
CA THR A 389 -6.91 -0.61 16.72
C THR A 389 -6.67 -1.56 17.89
N SER A 390 -7.39 -2.68 17.95
CA SER A 390 -7.24 -3.71 18.99
C SER A 390 -5.85 -4.37 18.98
N LEU A 391 -5.21 -4.50 17.81
CA LEU A 391 -3.83 -4.99 17.71
C LEU A 391 -2.85 -3.98 18.32
N CYS A 392 -2.98 -2.70 18.00
CA CYS A 392 -2.15 -1.63 18.57
C CYS A 392 -2.32 -1.54 20.10
N GLU A 393 -3.55 -1.56 20.60
CA GLU A 393 -3.85 -1.53 22.04
C GLU A 393 -3.29 -2.74 22.79
N ARG A 394 -3.51 -3.95 22.27
CA ARG A 394 -2.96 -5.20 22.86
C ARG A 394 -1.44 -5.17 22.93
N LEU A 395 -0.78 -4.55 21.95
CA LEU A 395 0.67 -4.37 21.89
C LEU A 395 1.14 -3.06 22.55
N LYS A 396 0.28 -2.40 23.36
CA LYS A 396 0.58 -1.16 24.10
C LYS A 396 1.19 -0.06 23.23
N TRP A 397 0.63 0.12 22.03
CA TRP A 397 1.12 1.06 21.01
C TRP A 397 2.62 0.90 20.72
N PHE A 398 3.10 -0.35 20.79
CA PHE A 398 4.49 -0.77 20.54
C PHE A 398 5.52 -0.08 21.45
N GLY A 399 5.09 0.46 22.59
CA GLY A 399 5.95 1.27 23.46
C GLY A 399 6.22 2.68 22.89
N ARG A 400 5.29 3.27 22.13
CA ARG A 400 5.45 4.60 21.50
C ARG A 400 4.40 5.62 21.96
N GLY A 401 3.47 5.21 22.81
CA GLY A 401 2.31 6.02 23.20
C GLY A 401 1.18 5.99 22.18
N ARG A 402 -0.07 6.18 22.64
CA ARG A 402 -1.25 6.31 21.77
C ARG A 402 -1.23 7.65 21.05
N SER A 403 -0.74 8.70 21.71
CA SER A 403 -0.55 10.05 21.18
C SER A 403 0.19 10.11 19.83
N ASN A 404 1.21 9.27 19.62
CA ASN A 404 2.04 9.23 18.40
C ASN A 404 1.42 8.45 17.22
N PHE A 405 0.17 8.00 17.34
CA PHE A 405 -0.55 7.33 16.26
C PHE A 405 -1.83 8.07 15.89
N GLN A 406 -2.18 8.08 14.61
CA GLN A 406 -3.50 8.54 14.16
C GLN A 406 -4.08 7.59 13.12
N LEU A 407 -5.15 6.89 13.51
CA LEU A 407 -5.90 6.00 12.63
C LEU A 407 -7.06 6.78 12.01
N PHE A 408 -7.28 6.61 10.71
CA PHE A 408 -8.39 7.19 9.97
C PHE A 408 -8.92 6.18 8.95
N GLU A 409 -10.21 6.24 8.64
CA GLU A 409 -10.90 5.15 7.95
C GLU A 409 -11.36 5.55 6.55
N GLN A 410 -11.12 4.69 5.56
CA GLN A 410 -11.69 4.88 4.22
C GLN A 410 -13.10 4.27 4.10
N PRO A 411 -14.02 4.94 3.40
CA PRO A 411 -15.39 4.45 3.21
C PRO A 411 -15.44 3.22 2.30
N LEU A 412 -16.57 2.51 2.35
CA LEU A 412 -16.91 1.48 1.38
C LEU A 412 -17.70 2.12 0.23
N VAL A 413 -17.27 1.86 -1.00
CA VAL A 413 -17.88 2.39 -2.21
C VAL A 413 -18.60 1.26 -2.96
N PRO A 414 -19.72 1.54 -3.63
CA PRO A 414 -20.56 0.51 -4.25
C PRO A 414 -19.86 -0.10 -5.47
N ALA A 415 -19.90 -1.43 -5.57
CA ALA A 415 -19.50 -2.15 -6.76
C ALA A 415 -20.58 -2.03 -7.84
N VAL A 416 -20.16 -1.97 -9.10
CA VAL A 416 -21.00 -1.69 -10.26
C VAL A 416 -20.84 -2.77 -11.32
N SER A 417 -21.92 -3.06 -12.03
CA SER A 417 -21.94 -3.88 -13.24
C SER A 417 -21.12 -3.21 -14.36
N ALA A 418 -20.39 -4.00 -15.13
CA ALA A 418 -19.67 -3.53 -16.31
C ALA A 418 -20.55 -3.36 -17.56
N GLU A 419 -21.82 -3.76 -17.50
CA GLU A 419 -22.79 -3.74 -18.61
C GLU A 419 -23.49 -2.38 -18.73
N ASP A 420 -23.98 -1.85 -17.60
CA ASP A 420 -24.91 -0.73 -17.53
C ASP A 420 -24.57 0.30 -16.42
N GLY A 421 -23.53 0.06 -15.63
CA GLY A 421 -23.15 0.89 -14.47
C GLY A 421 -24.04 0.73 -13.24
N LYS A 422 -25.04 -0.16 -13.25
CA LYS A 422 -25.92 -0.38 -12.10
C LYS A 422 -25.13 -0.93 -10.91
N TRP A 423 -25.41 -0.41 -9.72
CA TRP A 423 -24.81 -0.88 -8.48
C TRP A 423 -25.25 -2.33 -8.21
N LEU A 424 -24.32 -3.18 -7.80
CA LEU A 424 -24.60 -4.57 -7.46
C LEU A 424 -25.25 -4.63 -6.07
N VAL A 425 -26.30 -5.43 -5.92
CA VAL A 425 -27.14 -5.46 -4.71
C VAL A 425 -27.24 -6.90 -4.21
N ALA A 426 -26.88 -7.14 -2.95
CA ALA A 426 -27.02 -8.47 -2.33
C ALA A 426 -28.45 -8.72 -1.87
N LYS A 427 -29.08 -7.69 -1.29
CA LYS A 427 -30.48 -7.65 -0.87
C LYS A 427 -30.95 -6.18 -0.85
N PRO A 428 -32.26 -5.88 -0.79
CA PRO A 428 -32.75 -4.51 -0.64
C PRO A 428 -32.00 -3.73 0.45
N PHE A 429 -31.67 -2.48 0.15
CA PHE A 429 -30.84 -1.59 0.99
C PHE A 429 -29.40 -2.07 1.27
N SER A 430 -28.91 -3.13 0.63
CA SER A 430 -27.56 -3.68 0.84
C SER A 430 -26.75 -3.75 -0.46
N PRO A 431 -26.17 -2.62 -0.92
CA PRO A 431 -25.24 -2.61 -2.05
C PRO A 431 -23.95 -3.37 -1.72
N VAL A 432 -23.46 -4.14 -2.67
CA VAL A 432 -22.19 -4.86 -2.59
C VAL A 432 -21.06 -3.84 -2.60
N SER A 433 -20.50 -3.55 -1.42
CA SER A 433 -19.56 -2.43 -1.26
C SER A 433 -18.14 -2.91 -0.99
N LYS A 434 -17.13 -2.17 -1.49
CA LYS A 434 -15.70 -2.51 -1.37
C LYS A 434 -14.88 -1.23 -1.13
N PRO A 435 -13.64 -1.32 -0.60
CA PRO A 435 -12.78 -0.14 -0.47
C PRO A 435 -12.43 0.50 -1.83
N GLY A 436 -12.42 1.83 -1.86
CA GLY A 436 -12.22 2.69 -3.04
C GLY A 436 -10.77 2.92 -3.51
N GLY A 437 -9.88 1.97 -3.22
CA GLY A 437 -8.46 2.07 -3.56
C GLY A 437 -7.64 2.91 -2.57
N HIS A 438 -6.30 2.77 -2.61
CA HIS A 438 -5.42 3.39 -1.62
C HIS A 438 -5.11 4.87 -1.86
N GLY A 439 -5.52 5.44 -3.00
CA GLY A 439 -5.41 6.88 -3.28
C GLY A 439 -6.29 7.75 -2.39
N ALA A 440 -7.34 7.17 -1.79
CA ALA A 440 -8.24 7.84 -0.86
C ALA A 440 -7.49 8.46 0.35
N ILE A 441 -6.29 7.96 0.63
CA ILE A 441 -5.44 8.39 1.73
C ILE A 441 -5.15 9.88 1.75
N TRP A 442 -5.11 10.55 0.59
CA TRP A 442 -4.78 11.98 0.51
C TRP A 442 -5.94 12.87 0.93
N LYS A 443 -7.11 12.76 0.28
CA LYS A 443 -8.33 13.46 0.71
C LYS A 443 -8.69 13.12 2.15
N LEU A 444 -8.63 11.84 2.54
CA LEU A 444 -8.93 11.44 3.93
C LEU A 444 -7.92 12.01 4.94
N ALA A 445 -6.64 12.14 4.58
CA ALA A 445 -5.66 12.80 5.44
C ALA A 445 -5.98 14.28 5.66
N TYR A 446 -6.51 14.97 4.64
CA TYR A 446 -6.97 16.35 4.77
C TYR A 446 -8.27 16.44 5.58
N ASP A 447 -9.31 15.70 5.20
CA ASP A 447 -10.63 15.70 5.83
C ASP A 447 -10.60 15.32 7.33
N ASN A 448 -9.61 14.53 7.76
CA ASN A 448 -9.40 14.11 9.15
C ASN A 448 -8.29 14.90 9.88
N GLY A 449 -7.75 15.96 9.29
CA GLY A 449 -6.76 16.85 9.93
C GLY A 449 -5.38 16.21 10.18
N ILE A 450 -5.02 15.17 9.43
CA ILE A 450 -3.77 14.41 9.61
C ILE A 450 -2.54 15.27 9.29
N PHE A 451 -2.61 16.15 8.28
CA PHE A 451 -1.53 17.11 7.97
C PHE A 451 -1.29 18.07 9.13
N GLN A 452 -2.35 18.68 9.67
CA GLN A 452 -2.25 19.53 10.86
C GLN A 452 -1.70 18.77 12.08
N TRP A 453 -2.08 17.50 12.26
CA TRP A 453 -1.51 16.64 13.31
C TRP A 453 -0.01 16.40 13.11
N PHE A 454 0.47 16.17 11.87
CA PHE A 454 1.91 16.12 11.58
C PHE A 454 2.63 17.44 11.84
N TYR A 455 2.04 18.59 11.47
CA TYR A 455 2.63 19.90 11.74
C TYR A 455 2.71 20.22 13.24
N ASN A 456 1.72 19.79 14.03
CA ASN A 456 1.75 19.90 15.49
C ASN A 456 2.90 19.07 16.10
N HIS A 457 3.32 17.99 15.42
CA HIS A 457 4.53 17.23 15.77
C HIS A 457 5.82 17.79 15.12
N GLY A 458 5.74 18.88 14.36
CA GLY A 458 6.89 19.53 13.70
C GLY A 458 7.38 18.87 12.40
N ARG A 459 6.58 18.01 11.76
CA ARG A 459 7.03 17.25 10.57
C ARG A 459 6.83 18.04 9.29
N LYS A 460 7.74 17.85 8.34
CA LYS A 460 7.79 18.50 7.02
C LYS A 460 7.52 17.51 5.89
N GLY A 461 8.06 16.30 6.01
CA GLY A 461 7.85 15.21 5.05
C GLY A 461 7.33 13.95 5.71
N ALA A 462 7.01 12.94 4.91
CA ALA A 462 6.69 11.60 5.41
C ALA A 462 7.13 10.51 4.42
N THR A 463 7.36 9.30 4.94
CA THR A 463 7.49 8.09 4.11
C THR A 463 6.17 7.31 4.06
N VAL A 464 5.88 6.75 2.90
CA VAL A 464 4.62 6.03 2.61
C VAL A 464 4.96 4.64 2.08
N ARG A 465 4.47 3.58 2.71
CA ARG A 465 4.68 2.20 2.23
C ARG A 465 3.56 1.22 2.60
N GLN A 466 3.40 0.18 1.79
CA GLN A 466 2.47 -0.93 2.07
C GLN A 466 3.08 -1.94 3.08
N VAL A 467 2.29 -2.36 4.08
CA VAL A 467 2.70 -3.29 5.16
C VAL A 467 3.18 -4.67 4.69
N SER A 468 2.77 -5.11 3.50
CA SER A 468 3.13 -6.43 2.98
C SER A 468 4.61 -6.56 2.58
N ASN A 469 5.31 -5.45 2.37
CA ASN A 469 6.69 -5.44 1.87
C ASN A 469 7.70 -5.49 3.04
N VAL A 470 8.30 -6.67 3.26
CA VAL A 470 9.07 -6.99 4.47
C VAL A 470 10.53 -6.53 4.43
N VAL A 471 11.02 -6.08 3.26
CA VAL A 471 12.41 -5.64 3.07
C VAL A 471 12.56 -4.12 2.91
N ALA A 472 11.45 -3.39 2.70
CA ALA A 472 11.41 -1.97 2.33
C ALA A 472 12.22 -0.99 3.20
N ALA A 473 12.54 -1.36 4.44
CA ALA A 473 13.22 -0.52 5.43
C ALA A 473 14.36 -1.27 6.15
N THR A 474 14.83 -2.38 5.59
CA THR A 474 15.90 -3.20 6.19
C THR A 474 17.29 -2.85 5.68
N ASP A 475 17.40 -1.89 4.75
CA ASP A 475 18.65 -1.34 4.23
C ASP A 475 18.61 0.21 4.13
N LEU A 476 19.62 0.81 3.48
CA LEU A 476 19.75 2.26 3.33
C LEU A 476 18.68 2.93 2.45
N THR A 477 17.90 2.18 1.66
CA THR A 477 17.06 2.74 0.56
C THR A 477 16.04 3.75 1.07
N LEU A 478 15.31 3.41 2.14
CA LEU A 478 14.25 4.28 2.66
C LEU A 478 14.79 5.57 3.30
N LEU A 479 15.96 5.47 3.95
CA LEU A 479 16.65 6.64 4.50
C LEU A 479 17.25 7.51 3.39
N ALA A 480 17.85 6.91 2.36
CA ALA A 480 18.36 7.66 1.21
C ALA A 480 17.24 8.38 0.44
N LEU A 481 16.11 7.72 0.23
CA LEU A 481 14.90 8.31 -0.36
C LEU A 481 14.44 9.53 0.43
N ALA A 482 14.20 9.37 1.75
CA ALA A 482 13.72 10.47 2.58
C ALA A 482 14.75 11.60 2.75
N GLY A 483 16.03 11.24 2.85
CA GLY A 483 17.15 12.17 2.96
C GLY A 483 17.32 13.05 1.73
N MET A 484 17.25 12.49 0.52
CA MET A 484 17.22 13.26 -0.72
C MET A 484 16.00 14.18 -0.79
N GLY A 485 14.84 13.66 -0.40
CA GLY A 485 13.58 14.41 -0.37
C GLY A 485 13.67 15.69 0.46
N LEU A 486 14.07 15.55 1.73
CA LEU A 486 14.27 16.67 2.65
C LEU A 486 15.43 17.58 2.24
N ARG A 487 16.58 17.01 1.86
CA ARG A 487 17.82 17.77 1.60
C ARG A 487 17.67 18.72 0.42
N HIS A 488 17.02 18.26 -0.64
CA HIS A 488 16.88 18.98 -1.90
C HIS A 488 15.51 19.66 -2.06
N GLY A 489 14.65 19.62 -1.03
CA GLY A 489 13.33 20.25 -1.06
C GLY A 489 12.39 19.67 -2.12
N LYS A 490 12.49 18.37 -2.41
CA LYS A 490 11.69 17.68 -3.42
C LYS A 490 10.28 17.42 -2.89
N LYS A 491 9.28 17.38 -3.78
CA LYS A 491 7.87 17.19 -3.42
C LYS A 491 7.46 15.73 -3.28
N LEU A 492 8.01 14.86 -4.13
CA LEU A 492 7.66 13.44 -4.18
C LEU A 492 8.87 12.61 -4.63
N GLY A 493 9.15 11.51 -3.94
CA GLY A 493 10.20 10.57 -4.27
C GLY A 493 9.67 9.14 -4.42
N PHE A 494 10.24 8.37 -5.35
CA PHE A 494 9.94 6.94 -5.52
C PHE A 494 11.17 6.06 -5.26
N ALA A 495 11.06 5.04 -4.40
CA ALA A 495 12.02 3.94 -4.42
C ALA A 495 11.58 2.86 -5.43
N SER A 496 12.49 2.50 -6.33
CA SER A 496 12.22 1.67 -7.51
C SER A 496 13.28 0.58 -7.68
N CYS A 497 12.97 -0.41 -8.51
CA CYS A 497 13.92 -1.46 -8.87
C CYS A 497 13.66 -1.94 -10.31
N LYS A 498 14.50 -2.85 -10.79
CA LYS A 498 14.30 -3.50 -12.09
C LYS A 498 12.97 -4.26 -12.10
N GLN A 499 12.14 -3.99 -13.11
CA GLN A 499 10.89 -4.73 -13.34
C GLN A 499 11.21 -6.20 -13.61
N SER A 500 10.41 -7.10 -13.03
CA SER A 500 10.54 -8.54 -13.29
C SER A 500 9.65 -8.95 -14.45
N SER A 501 10.18 -9.76 -15.37
CA SER A 501 9.40 -10.29 -16.50
C SER A 501 8.09 -10.94 -16.01
N GLY A 502 6.98 -10.59 -16.67
CA GLY A 502 5.64 -11.07 -16.35
C GLY A 502 5.10 -10.65 -14.97
N ALA A 503 5.65 -9.61 -14.33
CA ALA A 503 5.11 -9.09 -13.08
C ALA A 503 3.87 -8.22 -13.30
N THR A 504 2.86 -8.39 -12.45
CA THR A 504 1.68 -7.53 -12.35
C THR A 504 1.95 -6.35 -11.41
N GLU A 505 2.91 -5.51 -11.81
CA GLU A 505 3.32 -4.30 -11.08
C GLU A 505 3.35 -3.10 -12.03
N GLY A 506 2.87 -1.96 -11.57
CA GLY A 506 2.97 -0.70 -12.31
C GLY A 506 4.42 -0.26 -12.52
N ILE A 507 4.61 0.70 -13.41
CA ILE A 507 5.92 1.25 -13.77
C ILE A 507 5.97 2.74 -13.45
N ASN A 508 7.16 3.23 -13.09
CA ASN A 508 7.42 4.66 -12.99
C ASN A 508 7.98 5.19 -14.32
N VAL A 509 7.50 6.35 -14.75
CA VAL A 509 7.83 6.97 -16.03
C VAL A 509 8.06 8.46 -15.86
N ILE A 510 8.84 9.10 -16.74
CA ILE A 510 8.75 10.56 -16.93
C ILE A 510 7.66 10.82 -17.95
N VAL A 511 6.70 11.68 -17.61
CA VAL A 511 5.73 12.22 -18.56
C VAL A 511 6.21 13.57 -19.07
N GLU A 512 6.15 13.75 -20.39
CA GLU A 512 6.19 15.05 -21.06
C GLU A 512 4.78 15.36 -21.56
N ARG A 513 4.21 16.51 -21.18
CA ARG A 513 2.94 17.00 -21.76
C ARG A 513 2.99 18.50 -22.06
N MET A 514 2.39 18.92 -23.17
CA MET A 514 2.13 20.34 -23.42
C MET A 514 0.83 20.78 -22.74
N ASP A 515 0.85 21.91 -22.04
CA ASP A 515 -0.34 22.51 -21.43
C ASP A 515 -1.12 23.42 -22.39
N LEU A 516 -2.30 23.88 -21.96
CA LEU A 516 -3.19 24.76 -22.73
C LEU A 516 -2.57 26.13 -23.04
N ASP A 517 -1.56 26.56 -22.27
CA ASP A 517 -0.81 27.81 -22.49
C ASP A 517 0.36 27.62 -23.48
N GLY A 518 0.59 26.40 -23.99
CA GLY A 518 1.70 26.06 -24.88
C GLY A 518 3.04 25.84 -24.16
N LYS A 519 3.05 25.70 -22.83
CA LYS A 519 4.23 25.37 -22.04
C LYS A 519 4.40 23.85 -21.96
N TRP A 520 5.62 23.40 -21.68
CA TRP A 520 5.96 21.99 -21.57
C TRP A 520 6.13 21.60 -20.11
N ALA A 521 5.38 20.60 -19.66
CA ALA A 521 5.34 20.12 -18.28
C ALA A 521 5.99 18.74 -18.17
N TYR A 522 6.90 18.59 -17.20
CA TYR A 522 7.69 17.37 -16.98
C TYR A 522 7.63 16.93 -15.52
N GLY A 523 7.62 15.62 -15.29
CA GLY A 523 7.68 15.04 -13.95
C GLY A 523 7.52 13.53 -13.99
N LEU A 524 7.71 12.88 -12.85
CA LEU A 524 7.42 11.45 -12.70
C LEU A 524 5.92 11.21 -12.65
N SER A 525 5.51 10.08 -13.21
CA SER A 525 4.17 9.49 -13.07
C SER A 525 4.31 7.98 -12.85
N CYS A 526 3.21 7.34 -12.47
CA CYS A 526 3.10 5.88 -12.43
C CYS A 526 1.97 5.41 -13.35
N ILE A 527 2.27 4.43 -14.20
CA ILE A 527 1.28 3.74 -15.03
C ILE A 527 1.03 2.38 -14.40
N GLU A 528 -0.23 2.07 -14.07
CA GLU A 528 -0.61 0.77 -13.52
C GLU A 528 -0.60 -0.34 -14.57
N TYR A 529 -0.28 -1.57 -14.14
CA TYR A 529 -0.16 -2.73 -15.05
C TYR A 529 -1.46 -3.07 -15.80
N THR A 530 -2.61 -2.62 -15.29
CA THR A 530 -3.92 -2.78 -15.92
C THR A 530 -4.17 -1.80 -17.06
N GLU A 531 -3.34 -0.77 -17.19
CA GLU A 531 -3.48 0.32 -18.15
C GLU A 531 -2.39 0.32 -19.23
N PHE A 532 -1.43 -0.61 -19.17
CA PHE A 532 -0.36 -0.75 -20.17
C PHE A 532 -0.89 -0.78 -21.61
N ASP A 533 -2.03 -1.44 -21.83
CA ASP A 533 -2.69 -1.52 -23.14
C ASP A 533 -3.10 -0.13 -23.67
N LYS A 534 -3.51 0.80 -22.79
CA LYS A 534 -3.87 2.20 -23.14
C LYS A 534 -2.66 2.99 -23.65
N TYR A 535 -1.48 2.68 -23.12
CA TYR A 535 -0.22 3.36 -23.43
C TYR A 535 0.66 2.59 -24.45
N GLY A 536 0.13 1.52 -25.06
CA GLY A 536 0.85 0.72 -26.05
C GLY A 536 2.01 -0.12 -25.49
N ILE A 537 2.04 -0.36 -24.17
CA ILE A 537 3.16 -1.01 -23.47
C ILE A 537 2.97 -2.54 -23.51
N SER A 538 3.79 -3.22 -24.29
CA SER A 538 3.69 -4.68 -24.47
C SER A 538 4.24 -5.48 -23.29
N ASN A 539 3.42 -6.37 -22.71
CA ASN A 539 3.83 -7.30 -21.64
C ASN A 539 4.68 -8.52 -22.11
N THR A 540 5.09 -8.59 -23.37
CA THR A 540 5.77 -9.76 -23.95
C THR A 540 7.29 -9.78 -23.65
N PRO A 541 7.90 -10.96 -23.44
CA PRO A 541 9.34 -11.08 -23.31
C PRO A 541 10.03 -10.59 -24.60
N PHE A 542 11.03 -9.72 -24.43
CA PHE A 542 11.69 -8.98 -25.51
C PHE A 542 12.03 -9.83 -26.75
N SER A 543 11.40 -9.50 -27.88
CA SER A 543 12.03 -9.69 -29.19
C SER A 543 13.20 -8.70 -29.36
N SER A 544 14.17 -9.03 -30.21
CA SER A 544 15.55 -8.51 -30.26
C SER A 544 15.79 -7.01 -30.56
N ASN A 545 14.79 -6.13 -30.47
CA ASN A 545 14.98 -4.67 -30.57
C ASN A 545 14.93 -3.99 -29.19
N ARG A 546 15.89 -3.10 -28.93
CA ARG A 546 16.05 -2.36 -27.67
C ARG A 546 14.99 -1.24 -27.52
N LEU A 547 13.76 -1.60 -27.17
CA LEU A 547 12.80 -0.63 -26.62
C LEU A 547 12.83 -0.65 -25.08
N GLN A 548 12.52 0.51 -24.50
CA GLN A 548 12.80 0.90 -23.12
C GLN A 548 12.29 -0.09 -22.05
N SER A 549 13.11 -0.33 -21.02
CA SER A 549 12.71 -1.07 -19.81
C SER A 549 12.47 -0.07 -18.69
N PHE A 550 11.19 0.17 -18.36
CA PHE A 550 10.83 1.07 -17.26
C PHE A 550 11.11 0.43 -15.88
N PRO A 551 11.38 1.25 -14.84
CA PRO A 551 11.43 0.78 -13.44
C PRO A 551 10.08 0.24 -12.97
N ALA A 552 10.10 -0.75 -12.09
CA ALA A 552 8.91 -1.14 -11.33
C ALA A 552 8.61 -0.11 -10.23
N ASN A 553 7.35 0.31 -10.14
CA ASN A 553 6.82 1.00 -8.98
C ASN A 553 6.69 0.02 -7.81
N THR A 554 7.33 0.33 -6.67
CA THR A 554 7.27 -0.49 -5.46
C THR A 554 6.27 0.01 -4.42
N ASN A 555 5.62 1.16 -4.67
CA ASN A 555 4.75 1.86 -3.72
C ASN A 555 5.43 2.16 -2.38
N ILE A 556 6.73 2.48 -2.43
CA ILE A 556 7.51 3.13 -1.37
C ILE A 556 7.78 4.57 -1.84
N LEU A 557 7.21 5.54 -1.13
CA LEU A 557 7.27 6.95 -1.49
C LEU A 557 7.87 7.79 -0.36
N TYR A 558 8.53 8.89 -0.72
CA TYR A 558 8.70 10.06 0.14
C TYR A 558 7.75 11.16 -0.33
N VAL A 559 7.13 11.89 0.60
CA VAL A 559 6.28 13.05 0.29
C VAL A 559 6.67 14.26 1.12
N ASP A 560 6.63 15.44 0.51
CA ASP A 560 6.55 16.73 1.21
C ASP A 560 5.09 16.97 1.65
N LEU A 561 4.87 17.18 2.95
CA LEU A 561 3.52 17.27 3.51
C LEU A 561 2.77 18.52 3.03
N PRO A 562 3.34 19.74 3.01
CA PRO A 562 2.67 20.92 2.46
C PRO A 562 2.29 20.77 0.98
N SER A 563 3.18 20.20 0.15
CA SER A 563 2.89 19.98 -1.27
C SER A 563 1.73 18.99 -1.46
N VAL A 564 1.71 17.89 -0.71
CA VAL A 564 0.62 16.91 -0.75
C VAL A 564 -0.70 17.48 -0.21
N GLU A 565 -0.66 18.24 0.88
CA GLU A 565 -1.84 18.91 1.44
C GLU A 565 -2.46 19.90 0.43
N SER A 566 -1.63 20.63 -0.33
CA SER A 566 -2.11 21.56 -1.36
C SER A 566 -2.88 20.86 -2.49
N VAL A 567 -2.60 19.59 -2.75
CA VAL A 567 -3.34 18.74 -3.71
C VAL A 567 -4.56 18.12 -3.03
N ALA A 568 -4.42 17.59 -1.81
CA ALA A 568 -5.51 16.99 -1.05
C ALA A 568 -6.65 17.97 -0.73
N SER A 569 -6.34 19.26 -0.60
CA SER A 569 -7.27 20.35 -0.33
C SER A 569 -7.89 20.99 -1.58
N SER A 570 -7.59 20.50 -2.79
CA SER A 570 -8.05 21.11 -4.06
C SER A 570 -9.58 21.16 -4.22
N ASN A 571 -10.29 20.29 -3.50
CA ASN A 571 -11.74 20.09 -3.60
C ASN A 571 -12.24 19.82 -5.03
N ASP A 572 -11.43 19.10 -5.81
CA ASP A 572 -11.73 18.61 -7.15
C ASP A 572 -11.09 17.23 -7.38
N GLU A 573 -11.18 16.70 -8.60
CA GLU A 573 -10.66 15.37 -8.99
C GLU A 573 -9.17 15.15 -8.65
N ARG A 574 -8.36 16.22 -8.48
CA ARG A 574 -6.92 16.11 -8.17
C ARG A 574 -6.65 15.53 -6.78
N CYS A 575 -7.57 15.69 -5.82
CA CYS A 575 -7.44 15.10 -4.49
C CYS A 575 -7.73 13.58 -4.46
N LEU A 576 -8.20 13.02 -5.58
CA LEU A 576 -8.46 11.60 -5.82
C LEU A 576 -7.56 11.07 -6.98
N PRO A 577 -6.23 11.04 -6.82
CA PRO A 577 -5.32 10.73 -7.92
C PRO A 577 -5.49 9.31 -8.48
N GLY A 578 -5.23 9.16 -9.80
CA GLY A 578 -5.22 7.87 -10.49
C GLY A 578 -6.55 7.11 -10.42
N MET A 579 -7.66 7.80 -10.70
CA MET A 579 -8.99 7.19 -10.72
C MET A 579 -9.15 6.18 -11.87
N VAL A 580 -9.48 4.94 -11.53
CA VAL A 580 -9.61 3.79 -12.45
C VAL A 580 -10.80 2.90 -12.08
N LEU A 581 -11.36 2.21 -13.08
CA LEU A 581 -12.43 1.21 -12.90
C LEU A 581 -12.02 -0.13 -13.52
N ASN A 582 -11.56 -1.08 -12.70
CA ASN A 582 -11.09 -2.37 -13.21
C ASN A 582 -12.24 -3.38 -13.41
N THR A 583 -12.78 -3.43 -14.62
CA THR A 583 -13.84 -4.37 -15.05
C THR A 583 -13.33 -5.75 -15.50
N ARG A 584 -11.99 -5.98 -15.53
CA ARG A 584 -11.40 -7.26 -15.97
C ARG A 584 -11.59 -8.40 -14.95
N LYS A 585 -12.08 -8.11 -13.75
CA LYS A 585 -12.32 -9.07 -12.66
C LYS A 585 -13.82 -9.25 -12.49
N GLN A 586 -14.25 -10.45 -12.08
CA GLN A 586 -15.63 -10.67 -11.68
C GLN A 586 -15.83 -10.28 -10.21
N ILE A 587 -16.96 -9.63 -9.93
CA ILE A 587 -17.44 -9.35 -8.57
C ILE A 587 -18.28 -10.55 -8.12
N VAL A 588 -17.73 -11.28 -7.15
CA VAL A 588 -18.43 -12.37 -6.47
C VAL A 588 -19.15 -11.83 -5.25
N TYR A 589 -20.43 -12.17 -5.09
CA TYR A 589 -21.25 -11.88 -3.91
C TYR A 589 -22.34 -12.95 -3.74
N GLU A 590 -23.02 -12.92 -2.60
CA GLU A 590 -24.15 -13.81 -2.29
C GLU A 590 -25.43 -12.96 -2.16
N ASP A 591 -26.55 -13.45 -2.69
CA ASP A 591 -27.84 -12.76 -2.63
C ASP A 591 -28.68 -13.14 -1.39
N GLN A 592 -29.84 -12.50 -1.22
CA GLN A 592 -30.79 -12.76 -0.14
C GLN A 592 -31.35 -14.19 -0.09
N TRP A 593 -31.18 -14.98 -1.14
CA TRP A 593 -31.62 -16.38 -1.24
C TRP A 593 -30.46 -17.36 -1.06
N GLY A 594 -29.23 -16.87 -0.82
CA GLY A 594 -28.02 -17.69 -0.68
C GLY A 594 -27.38 -18.10 -2.01
N ASN A 595 -27.81 -17.55 -3.15
CA ASN A 595 -27.16 -17.86 -4.43
C ASN A 595 -25.90 -17.00 -4.60
N ARG A 596 -24.83 -17.66 -5.08
CA ARG A 596 -23.55 -17.02 -5.32
C ARG A 596 -23.46 -16.50 -6.76
N HIS A 597 -23.45 -15.19 -6.91
CA HIS A 597 -23.27 -14.48 -8.18
C HIS A 597 -21.79 -14.24 -8.50
N SER A 598 -21.47 -14.11 -9.79
CA SER A 598 -20.13 -13.76 -10.27
C SER A 598 -20.23 -12.93 -11.54
N VAL A 599 -20.37 -11.61 -11.37
CA VAL A 599 -20.74 -10.67 -12.44
C VAL A 599 -19.51 -9.88 -12.93
N PRO A 600 -19.31 -9.65 -14.25
CA PRO A 600 -18.31 -8.71 -14.73
C PRO A 600 -18.59 -7.31 -14.17
N GLY A 601 -17.64 -6.73 -13.43
CA GLY A 601 -17.91 -5.50 -12.70
C GLY A 601 -16.69 -4.96 -11.97
N GLY A 602 -16.83 -3.76 -11.43
CA GLY A 602 -15.75 -3.04 -10.75
C GLY A 602 -16.25 -2.27 -9.54
N ARG A 603 -15.41 -1.38 -9.03
CA ARG A 603 -15.78 -0.18 -8.26
C ARG A 603 -14.75 0.88 -8.58
N LEU A 604 -15.09 2.16 -8.37
CA LEU A 604 -14.14 3.24 -8.56
C LEU A 604 -12.98 3.06 -7.57
N GLU A 605 -11.75 3.00 -8.09
CA GLU A 605 -10.51 2.93 -7.31
C GLU A 605 -9.67 4.17 -7.60
N CYS A 606 -8.93 4.66 -6.62
CA CYS A 606 -7.89 5.67 -6.80
C CYS A 606 -6.54 5.13 -6.26
N THR A 607 -5.43 5.64 -6.78
CA THR A 607 -4.07 5.16 -6.48
C THR A 607 -3.21 6.23 -5.82
N MET A 608 -2.47 5.87 -4.79
CA MET A 608 -1.76 6.86 -3.95
C MET A 608 -0.57 7.50 -4.67
N GLN A 609 0.10 6.74 -5.54
CA GLN A 609 1.32 7.18 -6.21
C GLN A 609 1.06 8.19 -7.35
N ASN A 610 -0.15 8.19 -7.92
CA ASN A 610 -0.54 9.10 -9.00
C ASN A 610 -0.77 10.55 -8.51
N ILE A 611 -0.56 10.83 -7.22
CA ILE A 611 -0.41 12.21 -6.75
C ILE A 611 0.74 12.94 -7.47
N ALA A 612 1.73 12.17 -7.99
CA ALA A 612 2.81 12.64 -8.86
C ALA A 612 2.33 13.48 -10.05
N ASP A 613 1.16 13.18 -10.61
CA ASP A 613 0.60 13.84 -11.80
C ASP A 613 0.25 15.33 -11.57
N ASN A 614 0.30 15.78 -10.30
CA ASN A 614 0.13 17.16 -9.85
C ASN A 614 1.46 17.91 -9.61
N PHE A 615 2.61 17.24 -9.68
CA PHE A 615 3.93 17.82 -9.35
C PHE A 615 4.83 17.92 -10.59
N LEU A 616 4.30 18.49 -11.68
CA LEU A 616 5.07 18.71 -12.91
C LEU A 616 5.71 20.11 -12.94
N ASN A 617 6.97 20.18 -13.35
CA ASN A 617 7.70 21.42 -13.59
C ASN A 617 7.43 21.93 -15.02
N THR A 618 7.06 23.21 -15.16
CA THR A 618 6.67 23.81 -16.45
C THR A 618 7.76 24.70 -17.05
N TYR A 619 8.03 24.55 -18.35
CA TYR A 619 9.06 25.25 -19.11
C TYR A 619 8.47 25.92 -20.36
N LEU A 620 9.04 27.04 -20.80
CA LEU A 620 8.57 27.81 -21.96
C LEU A 620 8.85 27.14 -23.32
N SER A 621 9.67 26.10 -23.34
CA SER A 621 10.10 25.39 -24.54
C SER A 621 10.31 23.91 -24.21
N ARG A 622 10.12 23.05 -25.21
CA ARG A 622 10.37 21.61 -25.09
C ARG A 622 11.83 21.33 -24.72
N CYS A 623 12.04 20.50 -23.70
CA CYS A 623 13.35 20.06 -23.20
C CYS A 623 13.63 18.64 -23.68
N TYR A 624 14.49 18.47 -24.69
CA TYR A 624 14.85 17.16 -25.23
C TYR A 624 15.72 16.32 -24.27
N GLU A 625 16.44 16.97 -23.36
CA GLU A 625 17.18 16.36 -22.26
C GLU A 625 16.81 17.13 -20.98
N VAL A 626 15.79 16.64 -20.26
CA VAL A 626 15.39 17.23 -18.98
C VAL A 626 16.43 16.89 -17.93
N ALA A 627 16.92 17.89 -17.19
CA ALA A 627 17.70 17.66 -15.99
C ALA A 627 16.77 17.10 -14.90
N GLU A 628 16.66 15.77 -14.79
CA GLU A 628 15.79 15.11 -13.79
C GLU A 628 16.12 15.53 -12.35
N ASP A 629 17.39 15.88 -12.08
CA ASP A 629 17.84 16.46 -10.80
C ASP A 629 17.23 17.84 -10.49
N GLU A 630 16.67 18.56 -11.46
CA GLU A 630 15.95 19.84 -11.25
C GLU A 630 14.45 19.65 -10.98
N LEU A 631 13.87 18.50 -11.31
CA LEU A 631 12.43 18.23 -11.17
C LEU A 631 11.99 18.11 -9.71
N ASP A 632 10.78 18.53 -9.39
CA ASP A 632 10.17 18.44 -8.06
C ASP A 632 9.97 16.96 -7.62
N THR A 633 9.84 16.07 -8.60
CA THR A 633 9.71 14.62 -8.43
C THR A 633 11.03 13.90 -8.72
N PHE A 634 11.41 12.92 -7.91
CA PHE A 634 12.65 12.14 -8.11
C PHE A 634 12.46 10.64 -7.84
N ILE A 635 13.47 9.85 -8.24
CA ILE A 635 13.44 8.39 -8.15
C ILE A 635 14.82 7.84 -7.80
N VAL A 636 14.84 6.87 -6.89
CA VAL A 636 16.05 6.12 -6.50
C VAL A 636 15.89 4.65 -6.84
N TYR A 637 17.00 4.00 -7.21
CA TYR A 637 17.08 2.61 -7.62
C TYR A 637 17.98 1.83 -6.67
N ASN A 638 17.61 0.56 -6.42
CA ASN A 638 18.46 -0.41 -5.73
C ASN A 638 18.06 -1.85 -6.15
N GLU A 639 18.76 -2.86 -5.66
CA GLU A 639 18.44 -4.27 -5.91
C GLU A 639 17.02 -4.63 -5.47
N ARG A 640 16.31 -5.42 -6.29
CA ARG A 640 14.91 -5.77 -6.04
C ARG A 640 14.68 -6.38 -4.66
N ARG A 641 15.53 -7.30 -4.21
CA ARG A 641 15.45 -7.96 -2.89
C ARG A 641 15.70 -7.02 -1.70
N ARG A 642 16.21 -5.81 -1.94
CA ARG A 642 16.39 -4.74 -0.93
C ARG A 642 15.22 -3.75 -0.94
N VAL A 643 14.62 -3.48 -2.10
CA VAL A 643 13.48 -2.55 -2.22
C VAL A 643 12.11 -3.22 -2.02
N THR A 644 11.88 -4.39 -2.62
CA THR A 644 10.56 -5.04 -2.62
C THR A 644 10.58 -6.56 -2.60
N SER A 645 10.08 -7.12 -1.51
CA SER A 645 9.61 -8.50 -1.42
C SER A 645 8.38 -8.54 -0.52
N SER A 646 7.26 -9.02 -1.08
CA SER A 646 5.92 -8.76 -0.52
C SER A 646 5.15 -10.05 -0.20
N ALA A 647 4.71 -10.24 1.03
CA ALA A 647 3.77 -11.31 1.39
C ALA A 647 2.32 -10.90 1.02
N LYS A 648 1.89 -11.17 -0.23
CA LYS A 648 0.59 -10.70 -0.78
C LYS A 648 -0.38 -11.81 -1.22
N LYS A 649 0.10 -13.03 -1.52
CA LYS A 649 -0.74 -14.16 -1.92
C LYS A 649 -0.29 -15.48 -1.29
N ASN A 650 -1.22 -16.39 -1.05
CA ASN A 650 -0.90 -17.78 -0.77
C ASN A 650 -0.46 -18.47 -2.07
N ARG A 651 0.38 -19.50 -1.96
CA ARG A 651 0.80 -20.32 -3.10
C ARG A 651 -0.32 -21.30 -3.46
N LYS A 652 -0.71 -21.36 -4.74
CA LYS A 652 -1.61 -22.42 -5.22
C LYS A 652 -0.81 -23.70 -5.45
N HIS A 653 -1.39 -24.87 -5.19
CA HIS A 653 -0.71 -26.18 -5.30
C HIS A 653 -0.06 -26.49 -6.66
N ALA A 654 -0.47 -25.82 -7.74
CA ALA A 654 0.10 -25.98 -9.09
C ALA A 654 1.03 -24.81 -9.54
N GLU A 655 1.19 -23.75 -8.74
CA GLU A 655 2.09 -22.64 -9.05
C GLU A 655 3.48 -22.90 -8.45
N THR A 656 4.51 -23.01 -9.30
CA THR A 656 5.92 -23.12 -8.86
C THR A 656 6.49 -21.79 -8.36
N SER A 657 5.94 -20.66 -8.80
CA SER A 657 6.48 -19.34 -8.46
C SER A 657 6.22 -18.97 -7.00
N LEU A 658 7.29 -18.69 -6.25
CA LEU A 658 7.27 -18.13 -4.89
C LEU A 658 7.09 -16.61 -4.88
N ARG A 659 6.98 -15.97 -6.06
CA ARG A 659 6.85 -14.51 -6.18
C ARG A 659 5.60 -14.02 -5.44
N GLN A 660 5.81 -13.07 -4.54
CA GLN A 660 4.80 -12.46 -3.68
C GLN A 660 4.11 -13.41 -2.66
N THR A 661 4.70 -14.57 -2.35
CA THR A 661 4.25 -15.43 -1.25
C THR A 661 5.05 -15.17 0.03
N PRO A 662 4.54 -15.56 1.22
CA PRO A 662 5.32 -15.50 2.46
C PRO A 662 6.64 -16.28 2.39
N ASP A 663 6.66 -17.43 1.70
CA ASP A 663 7.86 -18.24 1.50
C ASP A 663 8.91 -17.53 0.65
N GLY A 664 8.52 -16.92 -0.48
CA GLY A 664 9.45 -16.13 -1.31
C GLY A 664 9.99 -14.91 -0.57
N ALA A 665 9.14 -14.23 0.20
CA ALA A 665 9.57 -13.12 1.06
C ALA A 665 10.56 -13.57 2.15
N LEU A 666 10.39 -14.78 2.72
CA LEU A 666 11.37 -15.36 3.64
C LEU A 666 12.70 -15.62 2.94
N LEU A 667 12.69 -16.22 1.75
CA LEU A 667 13.92 -16.49 0.99
C LEU A 667 14.69 -15.20 0.68
N ASP A 668 14.01 -14.12 0.28
CA ASP A 668 14.66 -12.81 0.08
C ASP A 668 15.23 -12.23 1.38
N THR A 669 14.54 -12.42 2.51
CA THR A 669 15.06 -12.04 3.84
C THR A 669 16.32 -12.83 4.20
N LEU A 670 16.34 -14.14 3.92
CA LEU A 670 17.50 -15.01 4.14
C LEU A 670 18.66 -14.71 3.18
N ARG A 671 18.37 -14.30 1.93
CA ARG A 671 19.37 -13.81 0.96
C ARG A 671 20.01 -12.50 1.44
N ASN A 672 19.22 -11.59 2.01
CA ASN A 672 19.76 -10.36 2.59
C ASN A 672 20.62 -10.64 3.85
N ALA A 673 20.21 -11.60 4.69
CA ALA A 673 21.04 -12.06 5.81
C ALA A 673 22.35 -12.73 5.34
N TYR A 674 22.31 -13.48 4.23
CA TYR A 674 23.50 -14.04 3.59
C TYR A 674 24.48 -12.95 3.11
N ASP A 675 23.99 -11.95 2.38
CA ASP A 675 24.81 -10.81 1.93
C ASP A 675 25.51 -10.13 3.13
N ILE A 676 24.75 -9.78 4.18
CA ILE A 676 25.27 -9.08 5.36
C ILE A 676 26.38 -9.89 6.05
N LEU A 677 26.16 -11.19 6.29
CA LEU A 677 27.06 -12.00 7.10
C LEU A 677 28.28 -12.53 6.32
N SER A 678 28.13 -12.82 5.03
CA SER A 678 29.25 -13.25 4.18
C SER A 678 30.33 -12.16 4.04
N GLU A 679 29.92 -10.88 3.94
CA GLU A 679 30.82 -9.73 4.00
C GLU A 679 31.52 -9.52 5.36
N CYS A 680 31.13 -10.28 6.40
CA CYS A 680 31.76 -10.26 7.73
C CYS A 680 32.80 -11.38 7.93
N ASP A 681 33.30 -12.02 6.87
CA ASP A 681 34.12 -13.25 6.91
C ASP A 681 33.42 -14.47 7.57
N ILE A 682 32.08 -14.53 7.60
CA ILE A 682 31.34 -15.68 8.15
C ILE A 682 31.07 -16.69 7.03
N GLU A 683 31.46 -17.95 7.25
CA GLU A 683 31.17 -19.05 6.31
C GLU A 683 29.74 -19.57 6.52
N LEU A 684 28.88 -19.45 5.52
CA LEU A 684 27.50 -19.94 5.56
C LEU A 684 27.02 -20.36 4.15
N PRO A 685 26.08 -21.33 4.02
CA PRO A 685 25.65 -21.82 2.71
C PRO A 685 24.87 -20.76 1.93
N GLN A 686 25.15 -20.64 0.63
CA GLN A 686 24.43 -19.72 -0.24
C GLN A 686 22.94 -20.10 -0.37
N VAL A 687 22.06 -19.11 -0.32
CA VAL A 687 20.64 -19.27 -0.65
C VAL A 687 20.49 -19.20 -2.17
N GLU A 688 20.11 -20.32 -2.79
CA GLU A 688 19.96 -20.46 -4.25
C GLU A 688 18.67 -19.78 -4.79
N ASP A 689 18.37 -19.95 -6.07
CA ASP A 689 17.15 -19.45 -6.72
C ASP A 689 15.86 -20.13 -6.20
N ASP A 690 14.72 -19.45 -6.35
CA ASP A 690 13.40 -19.88 -5.86
C ASP A 690 13.03 -21.31 -6.26
N ASP A 691 13.40 -21.74 -7.47
CA ASP A 691 13.09 -23.07 -8.03
C ASP A 691 13.63 -24.22 -7.16
N LYS A 692 14.72 -24.00 -6.41
CA LYS A 692 15.27 -24.99 -5.48
C LYS A 692 14.39 -25.20 -4.24
N TYR A 693 13.67 -24.16 -3.82
CA TYR A 693 12.94 -24.11 -2.55
C TYR A 693 11.42 -24.26 -2.67
N VAL A 694 10.90 -24.48 -3.89
CA VAL A 694 9.45 -24.74 -4.10
C VAL A 694 8.97 -25.93 -3.26
N ASN A 695 9.75 -27.01 -3.23
CA ASN A 695 9.43 -28.23 -2.48
C ASN A 695 10.56 -28.65 -1.54
N SER A 696 11.37 -27.69 -1.06
CA SER A 696 12.45 -27.96 -0.11
C SER A 696 12.55 -26.89 0.97
N ILE A 697 13.22 -27.24 2.07
CA ILE A 697 13.46 -26.35 3.21
C ILE A 697 14.53 -25.30 2.89
N PRO A 698 14.48 -24.10 3.50
CA PRO A 698 15.57 -23.13 3.40
C PRO A 698 16.87 -23.70 4.00
N PRO A 699 18.06 -23.19 3.59
CA PRO A 699 19.34 -23.76 4.01
C PRO A 699 19.71 -23.45 5.47
N PHE A 700 19.05 -22.47 6.09
CA PHE A 700 19.13 -22.06 7.50
C PHE A 700 17.92 -21.17 7.82
N LEU A 701 17.73 -20.79 9.09
CA LEU A 701 16.91 -19.62 9.46
C LEU A 701 17.79 -18.57 10.15
N ILE A 702 17.80 -17.34 9.66
CA ILE A 702 18.53 -16.23 10.28
C ILE A 702 17.56 -15.05 10.46
N LEU A 703 17.31 -14.67 11.71
CA LEU A 703 16.41 -13.60 12.12
C LEU A 703 17.19 -12.59 12.97
N LEU A 704 17.41 -11.40 12.41
CA LEU A 704 18.20 -10.33 13.01
C LEU A 704 17.29 -9.15 13.34
N HIS A 705 17.33 -8.66 14.59
CA HIS A 705 16.56 -7.49 14.98
C HIS A 705 17.07 -6.25 14.23
N PRO A 706 16.19 -5.43 13.60
CA PRO A 706 16.60 -4.22 12.88
C PRO A 706 17.47 -3.23 13.68
N ALA A 707 17.38 -3.24 15.02
CA ALA A 707 18.16 -2.38 15.90
C ALA A 707 19.64 -2.77 16.05
N LEU A 708 20.05 -3.94 15.55
CA LEU A 708 21.46 -4.26 15.34
C LEU A 708 22.12 -3.22 14.42
N GLY A 709 21.37 -2.73 13.43
CA GLY A 709 21.74 -1.63 12.55
C GLY A 709 20.79 -1.59 11.35
N PRO A 710 19.91 -0.58 11.21
CA PRO A 710 19.03 -0.48 10.04
C PRO A 710 19.82 -0.14 8.75
N LEU A 711 21.08 0.29 8.88
CA LEU A 711 22.05 0.30 7.79
C LEU A 711 22.95 -0.93 7.89
N TRP A 712 23.17 -1.63 6.78
CA TRP A 712 24.01 -2.84 6.75
C TRP A 712 25.47 -2.54 7.14
N GLU A 713 25.99 -1.35 6.87
CA GLU A 713 27.34 -0.93 7.34
C GLU A 713 27.44 -0.89 8.87
N VAL A 714 26.38 -0.49 9.58
CA VAL A 714 26.30 -0.49 11.04
C VAL A 714 26.21 -1.91 11.57
N MET A 715 25.34 -2.74 10.96
CA MET A 715 25.14 -4.12 11.41
C MET A 715 26.41 -4.96 11.25
N ARG A 716 27.09 -4.89 10.08
CA ARG A 716 28.29 -5.67 9.77
C ARG A 716 29.40 -5.51 10.81
N GLN A 717 29.61 -4.32 11.37
CA GLN A 717 30.68 -4.06 12.35
C GLN A 717 30.53 -4.87 13.67
N LYS A 718 29.31 -5.33 13.99
CA LYS A 718 29.01 -6.16 15.17
C LYS A 718 29.37 -7.64 14.96
N PHE A 719 29.52 -8.07 13.71
CA PHE A 719 29.89 -9.43 13.30
C PHE A 719 31.33 -9.45 12.76
N LYS A 720 32.02 -10.59 12.88
CA LYS A 720 33.38 -10.80 12.32
C LYS A 720 33.80 -12.26 12.50
N LYS A 721 34.04 -12.96 11.39
CA LYS A 721 34.53 -14.35 11.32
C LYS A 721 33.63 -15.39 11.96
N GLY A 722 33.84 -16.65 11.59
CA GLY A 722 33.13 -17.81 12.14
C GLY A 722 32.35 -18.55 11.07
N SER A 723 31.36 -19.34 11.47
CA SER A 723 30.55 -20.13 10.53
C SER A 723 29.13 -20.41 11.02
N ILE A 724 28.23 -20.65 10.08
CA ILE A 724 26.85 -21.09 10.32
C ILE A 724 26.57 -22.29 9.40
N SER A 725 26.51 -23.50 9.97
CA SER A 725 26.28 -24.74 9.24
C SER A 725 24.90 -24.79 8.59
N LYS A 726 24.77 -25.56 7.50
CA LYS A 726 23.47 -25.84 6.88
C LYS A 726 22.52 -26.52 7.88
N GLY A 727 21.28 -26.04 7.96
CA GLY A 727 20.28 -26.48 8.93
C GLY A 727 20.36 -25.74 10.28
N SER A 728 21.26 -24.78 10.42
CA SER A 728 21.35 -23.97 11.65
C SER A 728 20.26 -22.90 11.72
N GLU A 729 20.06 -22.40 12.94
CA GLU A 729 19.21 -21.25 13.24
C GLU A 729 20.01 -20.20 14.02
N LEU A 730 19.81 -18.93 13.67
CA LEU A 730 20.34 -17.77 14.37
C LEU A 730 19.21 -16.76 14.60
N GLN A 731 18.82 -16.55 15.86
CA GLN A 731 17.88 -15.49 16.25
C GLN A 731 18.56 -14.50 17.20
N ILE A 732 18.69 -13.25 16.79
CA ILE A 732 19.33 -12.18 17.58
C ILE A 732 18.32 -11.03 17.80
N GLU A 733 17.63 -11.08 18.95
CA GLU A 733 16.69 -10.08 19.45
C GLU A 733 17.36 -9.18 20.52
N VAL A 734 18.52 -8.61 20.17
CA VAL A 734 19.29 -7.63 20.97
C VAL A 734 19.90 -6.55 20.06
N ALA A 735 20.13 -5.33 20.57
CA ALA A 735 20.80 -4.27 19.80
C ALA A 735 22.29 -4.15 20.13
N GLU A 736 22.67 -4.29 21.40
CA GLU A 736 24.06 -4.31 21.87
C GLU A 736 24.61 -5.74 21.78
N PHE A 737 25.08 -6.10 20.59
CA PHE A 737 25.60 -7.43 20.25
C PHE A 737 27.06 -7.36 19.81
N LEU A 738 27.87 -8.33 20.21
CA LEU A 738 29.25 -8.50 19.75
C LEU A 738 29.51 -9.96 19.40
N TRP A 739 29.80 -10.24 18.13
CA TRP A 739 30.18 -11.54 17.61
C TRP A 739 31.60 -11.50 17.07
N ARG A 740 32.47 -12.38 17.58
CA ARG A 740 33.84 -12.58 17.07
C ARG A 740 34.13 -14.09 16.97
N ASN A 741 34.29 -14.60 15.76
CA ASN A 741 34.69 -15.98 15.50
C ASN A 741 33.81 -17.02 16.21
N VAL A 742 32.49 -16.93 16.01
CA VAL A 742 31.51 -17.88 16.57
C VAL A 742 31.12 -18.89 15.49
N GLN A 743 30.98 -20.15 15.87
CA GLN A 743 30.62 -21.25 14.98
C GLN A 743 29.33 -21.90 15.47
N ILE A 744 28.34 -22.04 14.58
CA ILE A 744 27.04 -22.63 14.88
C ILE A 744 26.82 -23.87 14.03
N ASP A 745 26.55 -24.99 14.70
CA ASP A 745 25.95 -26.20 14.15
C ASP A 745 24.71 -26.54 15.01
N GLY A 746 23.54 -26.03 14.61
CA GLY A 746 22.30 -26.09 15.39
C GLY A 746 21.61 -24.74 15.59
N SER A 747 20.85 -24.58 16.69
CA SER A 747 20.13 -23.34 17.02
C SER A 747 20.86 -22.47 18.06
N LEU A 748 21.06 -21.19 17.74
CA LEU A 748 21.42 -20.10 18.66
C LEU A 748 20.29 -19.08 18.73
N ILE A 749 19.80 -18.80 19.94
CA ILE A 749 18.74 -17.83 20.21
C ILE A 749 19.19 -16.86 21.31
N VAL A 750 19.18 -15.56 21.05
CA VAL A 750 19.47 -14.51 22.04
C VAL A 750 18.30 -13.53 22.06
N ILE A 751 17.63 -13.39 23.20
CA ILE A 751 16.46 -12.53 23.37
C ILE A 751 16.66 -11.61 24.57
N ALA A 752 16.47 -10.29 24.38
CA ALA A 752 16.33 -9.34 25.48
C ALA A 752 14.90 -8.82 25.62
N GLU A 753 14.50 -8.62 26.87
CA GLU A 753 13.30 -7.86 27.23
C GLU A 753 13.43 -6.39 26.80
N ASN A 754 14.53 -5.75 27.21
CA ASN A 754 14.88 -4.38 26.82
C ASN A 754 15.92 -4.42 25.69
N VAL A 755 15.50 -4.35 24.43
CA VAL A 755 16.42 -4.42 23.28
C VAL A 755 17.19 -3.11 23.08
N MET A 756 16.49 -1.97 23.15
CA MET A 756 16.99 -0.62 22.75
C MET A 756 16.98 0.40 23.90
N GLY A 757 16.59 -0.04 25.10
CA GLY A 757 16.33 0.82 26.25
C GLY A 757 15.15 0.30 27.08
N SER A 758 14.72 1.08 28.06
CA SER A 758 13.72 0.69 29.06
C SER A 758 12.37 1.36 28.84
N THR A 759 11.28 0.60 28.92
CA THR A 759 9.91 1.15 28.93
C THR A 759 9.59 1.83 30.26
N ARG A 760 8.92 2.99 30.22
CA ARG A 760 8.42 3.74 31.38
C ARG A 760 7.01 4.25 31.08
N MET A 761 6.28 4.66 32.11
CA MET A 761 5.05 5.46 31.90
C MET A 761 5.44 6.94 31.81
N ASP A 762 4.82 7.67 30.90
CA ASP A 762 4.91 9.14 30.85
C ASP A 762 3.89 9.82 31.80
N GLU A 763 3.77 11.16 31.69
CA GLU A 763 2.88 11.96 32.53
C GLU A 763 1.39 11.69 32.28
N ASP A 764 1.03 11.24 31.07
CA ASP A 764 -0.33 10.86 30.68
C ASP A 764 -0.64 9.37 30.98
N GLY A 765 0.36 8.62 31.47
CA GLY A 765 0.26 7.20 31.78
C GLY A 765 0.43 6.28 30.55
N GLU A 766 0.89 6.80 29.41
CA GLU A 766 1.20 6.00 28.24
C GLU A 766 2.54 5.26 28.41
N SER A 767 2.61 4.04 27.86
CA SER A 767 3.80 3.19 27.92
C SER A 767 4.80 3.59 26.83
N ILE A 768 5.87 4.30 27.20
CA ILE A 768 6.91 4.82 26.29
C ILE A 768 8.23 4.07 26.47
N LEU A 769 8.80 3.56 25.37
CA LEU A 769 10.17 3.05 25.28
C LEU A 769 11.14 4.24 25.27
N HIS A 770 11.95 4.37 26.33
CA HIS A 770 13.03 5.35 26.35
C HIS A 770 14.31 4.71 25.83
N TYR A 771 14.82 5.23 24.70
CA TYR A 771 16.08 4.78 24.14
C TYR A 771 17.24 5.12 25.07
N GLY A 772 18.16 4.16 25.22
CA GLY A 772 19.25 4.31 26.17
C GLY A 772 20.08 3.05 26.33
N HIS A 773 21.03 3.12 27.25
CA HIS A 773 21.93 2.02 27.56
C HIS A 773 21.35 1.00 28.56
N ARG A 774 20.11 1.17 29.04
CA ARG A 774 19.46 0.18 29.91
C ARG A 774 18.79 -0.91 29.08
N CYS A 775 19.59 -1.85 28.60
CA CYS A 775 19.21 -2.90 27.65
C CYS A 775 19.96 -4.22 27.91
N GLY A 776 19.47 -5.31 27.34
CA GLY A 776 20.19 -6.58 27.31
C GLY A 776 21.40 -6.54 26.37
N ARG A 777 22.51 -7.16 26.77
CA ARG A 777 23.75 -7.26 25.99
C ARG A 777 24.20 -8.70 25.83
N CYS A 778 24.77 -9.02 24.66
CA CYS A 778 25.38 -10.34 24.44
C CYS A 778 26.72 -10.22 23.68
N ARG A 779 27.76 -10.85 24.23
CA ARG A 779 29.14 -10.89 23.71
C ARG A 779 29.56 -12.35 23.55
N LEU A 780 29.86 -12.75 22.32
CA LEU A 780 30.28 -14.09 21.96
C LEU A 780 31.64 -14.02 21.25
N GLU A 781 32.69 -14.56 21.87
CA GLU A 781 34.06 -14.54 21.35
C GLU A 781 34.70 -15.94 21.37
N ASN A 782 35.05 -16.49 20.20
CA ASN A 782 35.58 -17.84 20.05
C ASN A 782 34.65 -18.90 20.68
N VAL A 783 33.37 -18.87 20.33
CA VAL A 783 32.34 -19.79 20.86
C VAL A 783 31.98 -20.81 19.79
N HIS A 784 31.97 -22.10 20.14
CA HIS A 784 31.54 -23.18 19.26
C HIS A 784 30.25 -23.81 19.80
N ILE A 785 29.17 -23.74 19.05
CA ILE A 785 27.81 -24.16 19.46
C ILE A 785 27.43 -25.39 18.64
N VAL A 786 27.17 -26.52 19.31
CA VAL A 786 26.77 -27.78 18.67
C VAL A 786 25.54 -28.35 19.35
N ASN A 787 24.39 -28.32 18.68
CA ASN A 787 23.15 -28.91 19.17
C ASN A 787 22.27 -29.37 18.00
N LYS A 788 21.26 -30.19 18.28
CA LYS A 788 20.38 -30.74 17.22
C LYS A 788 19.48 -29.72 16.51
N GLY A 789 19.33 -28.50 17.03
CA GLY A 789 18.61 -27.41 16.39
C GLY A 789 17.13 -27.70 16.10
N ILE A 790 16.63 -27.12 15.00
CA ILE A 790 15.28 -27.33 14.45
C ILE A 790 15.09 -28.78 13.98
N ASP A 791 13.94 -29.38 14.29
CA ASP A 791 13.52 -30.61 13.62
C ASP A 791 13.01 -30.29 12.21
N TRP A 792 13.93 -30.24 11.24
CA TRP A 792 13.63 -30.00 9.83
C TRP A 792 12.78 -31.10 9.16
N SER A 793 12.58 -32.25 9.83
CA SER A 793 11.72 -33.33 9.35
C SER A 793 10.26 -33.20 9.78
N CYS A 794 9.98 -32.32 10.76
CA CYS A 794 8.63 -32.08 11.26
C CYS A 794 7.76 -31.36 10.21
N GLY A 795 6.71 -32.04 9.75
CA GLY A 795 5.78 -31.54 8.74
C GLY A 795 4.89 -30.37 9.20
N ASP A 796 4.78 -30.13 10.51
CA ASP A 796 4.00 -29.03 11.09
C ASP A 796 4.77 -27.69 11.10
N ASN A 797 6.06 -27.68 10.73
CA ASN A 797 6.88 -26.48 10.69
C ASN A 797 6.38 -25.49 9.61
N VAL A 798 6.14 -24.24 10.01
CA VAL A 798 5.84 -23.13 9.10
C VAL A 798 6.93 -22.07 9.23
N TYR A 799 7.99 -22.24 8.42
CA TYR A 799 9.22 -21.45 8.48
C TYR A 799 9.00 -19.93 8.38
N TRP A 800 8.15 -19.47 7.45
CA TRP A 800 7.86 -18.04 7.28
C TRP A 800 7.03 -17.44 8.43
N LYS A 801 6.32 -18.25 9.22
CA LYS A 801 5.70 -17.80 10.48
C LYS A 801 6.70 -17.82 11.66
N HIS A 802 7.86 -18.45 11.48
CA HIS A 802 8.76 -18.92 12.56
C HIS A 802 8.07 -19.87 13.57
N SER A 803 7.06 -20.61 13.11
CA SER A 803 6.42 -21.67 13.89
C SER A 803 7.18 -22.98 13.64
N VAL A 804 8.25 -23.20 14.39
CA VAL A 804 9.17 -24.34 14.22
C VAL A 804 9.37 -25.15 15.50
N GLN A 805 9.47 -26.47 15.38
CA GLN A 805 9.84 -27.36 16.47
C GLN A 805 11.37 -27.51 16.54
N ARG A 806 11.91 -27.63 17.76
CA ARG A 806 13.34 -27.78 18.03
C ARG A 806 13.59 -29.02 18.89
N ILE A 807 14.67 -29.72 18.60
CA ILE A 807 15.12 -30.90 19.34
C ILE A 807 16.03 -30.47 20.50
N GLU A 808 16.93 -29.53 20.23
CA GLU A 808 17.84 -28.90 21.20
C GLU A 808 18.10 -27.45 20.76
N GLU A 809 18.28 -26.52 21.69
CA GLU A 809 18.67 -25.14 21.41
C GLU A 809 19.73 -24.64 22.41
N PHE A 810 20.58 -23.69 21.98
CA PHE A 810 21.32 -22.83 22.90
C PHE A 810 20.64 -21.47 22.93
N LYS A 811 20.02 -21.15 24.06
CA LYS A 811 19.19 -19.97 24.25
C LYS A 811 19.67 -19.11 25.40
N VAL A 812 19.72 -17.81 25.17
CA VAL A 812 20.03 -16.78 26.16
C VAL A 812 18.84 -15.85 26.29
N VAL A 813 18.35 -15.66 27.52
CA VAL A 813 17.26 -14.76 27.88
C VAL A 813 17.82 -13.67 28.80
N LEU A 814 17.71 -12.41 28.37
CA LEU A 814 18.25 -11.25 29.05
C LEU A 814 17.10 -10.41 29.61
N HIS A 815 16.91 -10.47 30.93
CA HIS A 815 15.90 -9.68 31.63
C HIS A 815 16.41 -8.26 31.92
N GLY A 816 15.55 -7.25 31.81
CA GLY A 816 15.89 -5.86 32.11
C GLY A 816 17.20 -5.38 31.46
N ASN A 817 18.11 -4.83 32.26
CA ASN A 817 19.47 -4.48 31.89
C ASN A 817 20.43 -5.56 32.41
N SER A 818 20.66 -6.58 31.58
CA SER A 818 21.51 -7.75 31.89
C SER A 818 22.52 -8.03 30.78
N GLU A 819 23.54 -8.80 31.09
CA GLU A 819 24.66 -9.07 30.17
C GLU A 819 25.01 -10.56 30.14
N PHE A 820 25.19 -11.10 28.93
CA PHE A 820 25.75 -12.43 28.73
C PHE A 820 27.08 -12.34 27.98
N GLU A 821 28.12 -12.99 28.49
CA GLU A 821 29.40 -13.15 27.81
C GLU A 821 29.78 -14.63 27.74
N ALA A 822 30.10 -15.12 26.54
CA ALA A 822 30.73 -16.43 26.36
C ALA A 822 32.05 -16.29 25.61
N CYS A 823 33.12 -16.83 26.19
CA CYS A 823 34.48 -16.65 25.69
C CYS A 823 35.27 -17.96 25.69
N ASN A 824 35.86 -18.32 24.54
CA ASN A 824 36.74 -19.49 24.37
C ASN A 824 36.11 -20.80 24.90
N VAL A 825 34.89 -21.10 24.46
CA VAL A 825 34.07 -22.17 25.03
C VAL A 825 33.28 -22.93 23.96
N THR A 826 33.15 -24.25 24.16
CA THR A 826 32.32 -25.12 23.34
C THR A 826 31.06 -25.49 24.12
N ILE A 827 29.89 -25.14 23.60
CA ILE A 827 28.58 -25.38 24.21
C ILE A 827 27.91 -26.51 23.41
N GLN A 828 27.71 -27.67 24.04
CA GLN A 828 27.13 -28.86 23.41
C GLN A 828 25.78 -29.25 24.01
N GLY A 829 24.82 -29.58 23.15
CA GLY A 829 23.47 -29.97 23.52
C GLY A 829 22.56 -28.79 23.88
N ASN A 830 21.46 -29.08 24.58
CA ASN A 830 20.44 -28.10 24.94
C ASN A 830 20.82 -27.30 26.19
N HIS A 831 20.90 -25.96 26.06
CA HIS A 831 21.18 -25.04 27.17
C HIS A 831 20.28 -23.81 27.12
N VAL A 832 19.69 -23.44 28.26
CA VAL A 832 18.95 -22.19 28.42
C VAL A 832 19.58 -21.40 29.56
N PHE A 833 20.05 -20.19 29.28
CA PHE A 833 20.63 -19.28 30.25
C PHE A 833 19.73 -18.06 30.43
N GLU A 834 19.12 -17.95 31.60
CA GLU A 834 18.35 -16.78 32.02
C GLU A 834 19.26 -15.86 32.85
N VAL A 835 19.48 -14.63 32.39
CA VAL A 835 20.27 -13.62 33.11
C VAL A 835 19.33 -12.61 33.75
N PRO A 836 19.27 -12.53 35.10
CA PRO A 836 18.40 -11.57 35.78
C PRO A 836 18.78 -10.11 35.52
N ASP A 837 17.82 -9.20 35.68
CA ASP A 837 18.06 -7.75 35.63
C ASP A 837 19.19 -7.33 36.59
N GLY A 838 20.04 -6.41 36.15
CA GLY A 838 21.20 -5.94 36.90
C GLY A 838 22.33 -6.96 37.05
N HIS A 839 22.31 -8.10 36.36
CA HIS A 839 23.35 -9.13 36.44
C HIS A 839 24.09 -9.38 35.13
N LYS A 840 25.31 -9.87 35.28
CA LYS A 840 26.24 -10.27 34.22
C LYS A 840 26.59 -11.75 34.37
N MET A 841 26.23 -12.55 33.39
CA MET A 841 26.61 -13.95 33.30
C MET A 841 27.81 -14.13 32.37
N LYS A 842 28.84 -14.84 32.84
CA LYS A 842 30.02 -15.21 32.08
C LYS A 842 30.09 -16.74 31.96
N VAL A 843 30.31 -17.22 30.73
CA VAL A 843 30.46 -18.65 30.42
C VAL A 843 31.83 -18.90 29.78
N THR A 844 32.63 -19.73 30.43
CA THR A 844 33.99 -20.11 30.00
C THR A 844 34.16 -21.63 30.01
N SER A 845 35.23 -22.13 29.38
CA SER A 845 35.57 -23.56 29.48
C SER A 845 36.17 -23.88 30.86
N ALA A 846 35.59 -24.86 31.56
CA ALA A 846 36.12 -25.43 32.80
C ALA A 846 37.13 -26.58 32.56
N GLY A 847 37.61 -26.74 31.32
CA GLY A 847 38.41 -27.89 30.88
C GLY A 847 37.75 -28.69 29.75
N ALA A 848 38.16 -29.94 29.57
CA ALA A 848 37.92 -30.71 28.34
C ALA A 848 36.45 -30.97 27.95
N SER A 849 35.49 -30.81 28.87
CA SER A 849 34.06 -31.00 28.60
C SER A 849 33.11 -30.21 29.52
N GLY A 850 33.63 -29.29 30.33
CA GLY A 850 32.85 -28.56 31.34
C GLY A 850 32.62 -27.09 30.97
N LEU A 851 31.46 -26.56 31.34
CA LEU A 851 31.18 -25.13 31.35
C LEU A 851 31.39 -24.57 32.76
N GLU A 852 32.19 -23.51 32.87
CA GLU A 852 32.23 -22.66 34.06
C GLU A 852 31.24 -21.50 33.83
N VAL A 853 30.30 -21.34 34.75
CA VAL A 853 29.25 -20.32 34.67
C VAL A 853 29.32 -19.45 35.92
N LYS A 854 29.61 -18.16 35.73
CA LYS A 854 29.72 -17.17 36.80
C LYS A 854 28.66 -16.08 36.62
N LEU A 855 27.83 -15.87 37.64
CA LEU A 855 26.83 -14.80 37.66
C LEU A 855 27.28 -13.74 38.66
N ASP A 856 27.65 -12.56 38.17
CA ASP A 856 28.05 -11.41 38.96
C ASP A 856 26.97 -10.32 38.88
N PRO A 857 26.69 -9.55 39.96
CA PRO A 857 25.92 -8.32 39.83
C PRO A 857 26.71 -7.28 39.03
N ILE A 858 26.02 -6.49 38.21
CA ILE A 858 26.60 -5.32 37.53
C ILE A 858 26.93 -4.27 38.59
N GLU A 859 28.14 -3.69 38.51
CA GLU A 859 28.61 -2.72 39.49
C GLU A 859 27.68 -1.49 39.53
N PRO A 860 27.39 -0.87 40.71
CA PRO A 860 26.42 0.21 40.82
C PRO A 860 26.69 1.44 39.94
N ASN A 861 27.97 1.74 39.66
CA ASN A 861 28.41 2.79 38.74
C ASN A 861 28.18 2.46 37.24
N LYS A 862 27.88 1.20 36.92
CA LYS A 862 27.70 0.68 35.55
C LYS A 862 26.26 0.27 35.25
N ILE A 863 25.35 0.40 36.22
CA ILE A 863 23.97 -0.10 36.10
C ILE A 863 23.14 0.64 35.03
N ASP A 864 23.44 1.91 34.75
CA ASP A 864 22.74 2.68 33.71
C ASP A 864 23.40 2.57 32.32
N SER A 865 24.70 2.27 32.25
CA SER A 865 25.52 2.23 31.02
C SER A 865 25.85 0.82 30.51
N GLY A 866 25.68 -0.19 31.36
CA GLY A 866 26.32 -1.50 31.23
C GLY A 866 27.84 -1.44 31.45
N SER A 867 28.47 -2.61 31.43
CA SER A 867 29.94 -2.77 31.44
C SER A 867 30.58 -2.50 30.08
N TRP A 868 29.81 -2.53 28.99
CA TRP A 868 30.23 -2.07 27.66
C TRP A 868 29.05 -1.59 26.83
N PHE A 869 29.32 -0.82 25.77
CA PHE A 869 28.35 -0.47 24.73
C PHE A 869 29.05 -0.07 23.42
N TRP A 870 28.33 -0.12 22.30
CA TRP A 870 28.79 0.46 21.05
C TRP A 870 28.58 1.99 21.04
N ASN A 871 29.66 2.74 20.85
CA ASN A 871 29.62 4.17 20.59
C ASN A 871 29.65 4.43 19.07
N TYR A 872 28.73 5.26 18.58
CA TYR A 872 28.55 5.51 17.14
C TYR A 872 29.19 6.86 16.78
N LYS A 873 29.92 6.91 15.67
CA LYS A 873 30.55 8.14 15.15
C LYS A 873 30.33 8.24 13.65
N VAL A 874 29.93 9.41 13.18
CA VAL A 874 29.92 9.72 11.74
C VAL A 874 31.34 10.15 11.34
N GLN A 875 31.91 9.50 10.33
CA GLN A 875 33.19 9.85 9.73
C GLN A 875 33.03 10.00 8.21
N GLY A 876 33.01 11.24 7.74
CA GLY A 876 32.62 11.54 6.36
C GLY A 876 31.15 11.19 6.15
N THR A 877 30.90 10.29 5.20
CA THR A 877 29.58 9.74 4.85
C THR A 877 29.21 8.50 5.66
N HIS A 878 30.17 7.84 6.31
CA HIS A 878 29.99 6.54 6.95
C HIS A 878 29.78 6.61 8.47
N ILE A 879 29.19 5.55 9.03
CA ILE A 879 29.04 5.37 10.49
C ILE A 879 30.01 4.31 10.99
N LEU A 880 30.89 4.68 11.91
CA LEU A 880 31.82 3.76 12.59
C LEU A 880 31.40 3.48 14.04
N LEU A 881 31.63 2.24 14.46
CA LEU A 881 31.28 1.74 15.79
C LEU A 881 32.55 1.44 16.60
N ASP A 882 32.75 2.21 17.67
CA ASP A 882 33.78 1.94 18.67
C ASP A 882 33.18 1.14 19.84
N LEU A 883 33.82 0.05 20.24
CA LEU A 883 33.46 -0.66 21.46
C LEU A 883 34.01 0.11 22.67
N VAL A 884 33.13 0.57 23.55
CA VAL A 884 33.50 1.27 24.80
C VAL A 884 33.26 0.32 25.96
N GLU A 885 34.32 -0.04 26.69
CA GLU A 885 34.22 -0.71 27.98
C GLU A 885 34.14 0.35 29.09
N THR A 886 33.09 0.26 29.92
CA THR A 886 32.82 1.21 31.00
C THR A 886 33.82 0.98 32.14
N LYS A 887 34.53 2.05 32.51
CA LYS A 887 35.56 2.01 33.57
C LYS A 887 34.94 1.93 34.97
#